data_AF-X5YPE3-F1
#
_entry.id   AF-X5YPE3-F1
#
_cell.length_a   1.000
_cell.length_b   1.000
_cell.length_c   1.000
_cell.angle_alpha   90.00
_cell.angle_beta   90.00
_cell.angle_gamma   90.00
#
_symmetry.space_group_name_H-M   'P 1'
#
loop_
_entity.id
_entity.type
_entity.pdbx_description
1 polymer ?
#
loop_
_entity_poly.entity_id
_entity_poly.type
_entity_poly.pdbx_seq_one_letter_code
_entity_poly.pdbx_strand_id
1 'polypeptide(L)'
;MREAALRSHRQAGLARLYSASALACLLACGVLTGPALAQDVTDVATKVPSGSQMLLAADTLVYNNDNQTVTAIGGVQIDYGGNKLVAQRVVYDRNTKRLVASGNVEIVNSDGTKINSQHIDITDDFADGFVNALRVETPEKAYFAAESAERMGGVLTTFHNGVYTACEPCEDKPDKAPTWRIKARKIIWNGEKKTVRFENANFEFFGFPLAYLPAFEIADPTVKRKSGFLIPSIGYNNRLGVGVKVPYYFALSPTYDLTVTGSGYTKQGFLGEAEWRQRFNNGQYTLKLAGINQQDPGAFRDFAAFPGGYNVNSGPAGDPNKFRGMMGTKGQFAINPRWDFGWDILLQTDKNFSRTYTIEGYNDAVHQSSVYLTGLNDRNYFDVRAMRFQVQENTPDGNVASRSDKQPWVLPSLDYAYIPDMSVAGGQLSFNVNARVIRRDDLDQAYFTPYVPGSGVQRVRGIEGESGRLTAEAEWKRTFTTDGGLQLTPLLALQGDVDYLNASSASLTAVNQMATNVGAADDMRSSFARYMATAGLEMRWPVLFSMTGSSHIVEPMAQVFMRPNEQYVGGLAVPNEDAQSFVFDATTLFERDKFSGYDRVEGGSRANVGFRYSGAYDDGWGTNAIFGQSYQLGGRNSFDSPDLVNAGADSGLETSTSDYVGLVGFSSPSGFSGSLSGRFDEQTFEVRRAEVKAAYSGLPVSLSAKYAFIQAQPLYGFTTDRHEVTLGASTHLAENWRVFGTGTYDLQQSVLVKDGVGFAYNDSCFTYLMTYSESRDINTKEVSQNVGFNLSFRTLGDFGSSQSSIDSIQ
;
A
#
# COMPACT_ATOMS: atom_id res chain seq x y z
N MET A 1 17.29 -53.25 -14.54
CA MET A 1 16.90 -53.38 -13.11
C MET A 1 17.90 -52.74 -12.14
N ARG A 2 18.47 -51.55 -12.45
CA ARG A 2 19.34 -50.81 -11.51
C ARG A 2 19.04 -49.30 -11.41
N GLU A 3 18.05 -48.79 -12.17
CA GLU A 3 17.62 -47.38 -12.11
C GLU A 3 16.34 -47.14 -11.28
N ALA A 4 15.58 -48.18 -10.92
CA ALA A 4 14.37 -48.04 -10.11
C ALA A 4 14.64 -47.87 -8.60
N ALA A 5 15.82 -48.28 -8.11
CA ALA A 5 16.15 -48.26 -6.68
C ALA A 5 16.68 -46.90 -6.17
N LEU A 6 17.17 -46.03 -7.06
CA LEU A 6 17.78 -44.74 -6.66
C LEU A 6 16.77 -43.58 -6.56
N ARG A 7 15.54 -43.73 -7.07
CA ARG A 7 14.46 -42.72 -6.91
C ARG A 7 13.69 -42.86 -5.59
N SER A 8 13.68 -44.04 -4.98
CA SER A 8 12.94 -44.33 -3.74
C SER A 8 13.59 -43.70 -2.48
N HIS A 9 14.92 -43.60 -2.42
CA HIS A 9 15.60 -43.08 -1.24
C HIS A 9 15.62 -41.54 -1.13
N ARG A 10 15.39 -40.79 -2.21
CA ARG A 10 15.26 -39.32 -2.16
C ARG A 10 13.90 -38.84 -1.66
N GLN A 11 12.83 -39.63 -1.81
CA GLN A 11 11.48 -39.25 -1.35
C GLN A 11 11.24 -39.56 0.15
N ALA A 12 11.93 -40.56 0.72
CA ALA A 12 11.76 -40.92 2.12
C ALA A 12 12.46 -39.95 3.11
N GLY A 13 13.47 -39.20 2.66
CA GLY A 13 14.18 -38.20 3.48
C GLY A 13 13.39 -36.90 3.67
N LEU A 14 12.61 -36.48 2.68
CA LEU A 14 11.77 -35.28 2.73
C LEU A 14 10.54 -35.47 3.62
N ALA A 15 9.92 -36.66 3.61
CA ALA A 15 8.73 -36.95 4.42
C ALA A 15 8.98 -36.93 5.94
N ARG A 16 10.21 -37.23 6.39
CA ARG A 16 10.56 -37.24 7.83
C ARG A 16 10.79 -35.85 8.43
N LEU A 17 11.05 -34.83 7.60
CA LEU A 17 11.19 -33.44 8.03
C LEU A 17 9.83 -32.74 8.22
N TYR A 18 8.80 -33.09 7.43
CA TYR A 18 7.45 -32.54 7.57
C TYR A 18 6.69 -33.05 8.82
N SER A 19 6.98 -34.28 9.26
CA SER A 19 6.31 -34.90 10.41
C SER A 19 6.81 -34.41 11.78
N ALA A 20 8.06 -33.92 11.86
CA ALA A 20 8.66 -33.51 13.13
C ALA A 20 8.14 -32.15 13.64
N SER A 21 7.72 -31.26 12.74
CA SER A 21 7.17 -29.94 13.08
C SER A 21 5.69 -30.01 13.50
N ALA A 22 4.92 -30.96 12.97
CA ALA A 22 3.49 -31.09 13.26
C ALA A 22 3.21 -31.70 14.65
N LEU A 23 4.10 -32.54 15.18
CA LEU A 23 3.88 -33.24 16.46
C LEU A 23 4.10 -32.34 17.69
N ALA A 24 4.90 -31.28 17.57
CA ALA A 24 5.17 -30.33 18.66
C ALA A 24 3.98 -29.39 18.94
N CYS A 25 3.09 -29.17 17.97
CA CYS A 25 1.90 -28.31 18.12
C CYS A 25 0.73 -28.97 18.87
N LEU A 26 0.70 -30.31 18.99
CA LEU A 26 -0.44 -31.04 19.55
C LEU A 26 -0.42 -31.19 21.08
N LEU A 27 0.68 -30.87 21.76
CA LEU A 27 0.84 -31.11 23.20
C LEU A 27 0.60 -29.89 24.12
N ALA A 28 0.15 -28.74 23.59
CA ALA A 28 0.04 -27.50 24.38
C ALA A 28 -1.40 -27.05 24.75
N CYS A 29 -2.47 -27.76 24.36
CA CYS A 29 -3.85 -27.33 24.66
C CYS A 29 -4.60 -28.34 25.54
N GLY A 30 -4.33 -28.29 26.85
CA GLY A 30 -5.26 -28.82 27.85
C GLY A 30 -6.43 -27.87 28.04
N VAL A 31 -7.63 -28.27 27.61
CA VAL A 31 -8.86 -27.46 27.67
C VAL A 31 -9.55 -27.66 29.04
N LEU A 32 -9.79 -26.57 29.76
CA LEU A 32 -10.79 -26.49 30.83
C LEU A 32 -12.09 -25.97 30.22
N THR A 33 -13.14 -26.80 30.20
CA THR A 33 -14.48 -26.43 29.74
C THR A 33 -15.31 -25.87 30.90
N GLY A 34 -15.78 -24.62 30.77
CA GLY A 34 -16.88 -24.07 31.57
C GLY A 34 -18.13 -23.89 30.68
N PRO A 35 -19.35 -24.09 31.20
CA PRO A 35 -20.57 -23.92 30.42
C PRO A 35 -20.92 -22.44 30.27
N ALA A 36 -21.21 -22.00 29.05
CA ALA A 36 -21.78 -20.67 28.79
C ALA A 36 -23.31 -20.78 28.73
N LEU A 37 -23.99 -19.84 29.41
CA LEU A 37 -25.44 -19.72 29.44
C LEU A 37 -25.97 -19.27 28.07
N ALA A 38 -26.95 -20.01 27.57
CA ALA A 38 -27.67 -19.69 26.34
C ALA A 38 -28.64 -18.52 26.57
N GLN A 39 -28.69 -17.58 25.63
CA GLN A 39 -29.79 -16.65 25.47
C GLN A 39 -30.60 -17.07 24.24
N ASP A 40 -31.92 -17.18 24.44
CA ASP A 40 -32.90 -17.43 23.38
C ASP A 40 -32.90 -16.28 22.37
N VAL A 41 -32.83 -16.61 21.09
CA VAL A 41 -33.05 -15.68 19.98
C VAL A 41 -34.08 -16.30 19.02
N THR A 42 -35.03 -15.46 18.66
CA THR A 42 -36.27 -15.72 17.94
C THR A 42 -36.09 -16.18 16.49
N ASP A 43 -36.72 -17.32 16.20
CA ASP A 43 -37.30 -17.85 14.96
C ASP A 43 -37.16 -16.98 13.68
N VAL A 44 -36.11 -17.27 12.89
CA VAL A 44 -35.99 -16.84 11.49
C VAL A 44 -35.59 -18.05 10.63
N ALA A 45 -36.49 -19.03 10.54
CA ALA A 45 -36.48 -19.99 9.43
C ALA A 45 -37.22 -19.35 8.24
N THR A 46 -36.68 -19.50 7.03
CA THR A 46 -37.37 -19.12 5.78
C THR A 46 -38.60 -20.01 5.60
N LYS A 47 -39.74 -19.58 6.13
CA LYS A 47 -41.05 -20.21 5.88
C LYS A 47 -41.50 -19.86 4.47
N VAL A 48 -41.91 -20.87 3.70
CA VAL A 48 -42.68 -20.67 2.47
C VAL A 48 -43.91 -19.80 2.81
N PRO A 49 -44.14 -18.68 2.11
CA PRO A 49 -45.28 -17.80 2.41
C PRO A 49 -46.59 -18.59 2.38
N SER A 50 -47.39 -18.45 3.44
CA SER A 50 -48.70 -19.10 3.54
C SER A 50 -49.60 -18.67 2.37
N GLY A 51 -50.01 -19.63 1.53
CA GLY A 51 -50.82 -19.38 0.33
C GLY A 51 -50.06 -19.47 -1.01
N SER A 52 -48.76 -19.79 -0.99
CA SER A 52 -47.99 -20.07 -2.21
C SER A 52 -48.59 -21.25 -2.98
N GLN A 53 -48.81 -21.11 -4.29
CA GLN A 53 -49.29 -22.21 -5.14
C GLN A 53 -48.11 -23.07 -5.61
N MET A 54 -48.27 -24.39 -5.51
CA MET A 54 -47.33 -25.35 -6.09
C MET A 54 -47.66 -25.53 -7.57
N LEU A 55 -46.73 -25.13 -8.45
CA LEU A 55 -46.82 -25.37 -9.88
C LEU A 55 -46.09 -26.68 -10.19
N LEU A 56 -46.79 -27.65 -10.77
CA LEU A 56 -46.25 -28.95 -11.15
C LEU A 56 -46.44 -29.16 -12.65
N ALA A 57 -45.35 -29.48 -13.36
CA ALA A 57 -45.36 -29.91 -14.75
C ALA A 57 -44.66 -31.29 -14.84
N ALA A 58 -45.25 -32.22 -15.60
CA ALA A 58 -44.69 -33.55 -15.87
C ALA A 58 -45.36 -34.16 -17.11
N ASP A 59 -44.73 -35.17 -17.73
CA ASP A 59 -45.28 -35.87 -18.89
C ASP A 59 -46.50 -36.73 -18.51
N THR A 60 -46.48 -37.33 -17.32
CA THR A 60 -47.56 -38.21 -16.84
C THR A 60 -47.79 -38.02 -15.34
N LEU A 61 -49.06 -37.93 -14.96
CA LEU A 61 -49.54 -37.86 -13.58
C LEU A 61 -50.44 -39.05 -13.27
N VAL A 62 -50.05 -39.88 -12.29
CA VAL A 62 -50.78 -41.07 -11.85
C VAL A 62 -51.31 -40.84 -10.44
N TYR A 63 -52.63 -40.91 -10.28
CA TYR A 63 -53.30 -40.83 -8.98
C TYR A 63 -53.67 -42.22 -8.50
N ASN A 64 -53.13 -42.64 -7.35
CA ASN A 64 -53.52 -43.86 -6.67
C ASN A 64 -54.27 -43.48 -5.39
N ASN A 65 -55.60 -43.45 -5.50
CA ASN A 65 -56.49 -43.03 -4.40
C ASN A 65 -56.57 -44.07 -3.27
N ASP A 66 -56.33 -45.35 -3.55
CA ASP A 66 -56.36 -46.41 -2.53
C ASP A 66 -55.16 -46.27 -1.57
N ASN A 67 -53.99 -46.00 -2.12
CA ASN A 67 -52.76 -45.78 -1.36
C ASN A 67 -52.51 -44.29 -1.04
N GLN A 68 -53.43 -43.39 -1.40
CA GLN A 68 -53.31 -41.93 -1.22
C GLN A 68 -51.99 -41.33 -1.76
N THR A 69 -51.51 -41.82 -2.91
CA THR A 69 -50.26 -41.36 -3.53
C THR A 69 -50.50 -40.69 -4.89
N VAL A 70 -49.70 -39.67 -5.21
CA VAL A 70 -49.66 -38.97 -6.50
C VAL A 70 -48.27 -39.13 -7.09
N THR A 71 -48.14 -39.76 -8.26
CA THR A 71 -46.85 -39.95 -8.93
C THR A 71 -46.77 -39.12 -10.20
N ALA A 72 -45.80 -38.23 -10.28
CA ALA A 72 -45.42 -37.51 -11.49
C ALA A 72 -44.21 -38.19 -12.15
N ILE A 73 -44.25 -38.42 -13.47
CA ILE A 73 -43.22 -39.13 -14.24
C ILE A 73 -42.92 -38.36 -15.52
N GLY A 74 -41.63 -38.26 -15.86
CA GLY A 74 -41.15 -37.67 -17.11
C GLY A 74 -41.00 -36.16 -17.01
N GLY A 75 -39.74 -35.69 -16.97
CA GLY A 75 -39.41 -34.26 -16.94
C GLY A 75 -40.11 -33.47 -15.84
N VAL A 76 -40.22 -34.02 -14.62
CA VAL A 76 -40.98 -33.39 -13.54
C VAL A 76 -40.32 -32.09 -13.11
N GLN A 77 -41.07 -31.00 -13.14
CA GLN A 77 -40.68 -29.67 -12.66
C GLN A 77 -41.71 -29.19 -11.64
N ILE A 78 -41.24 -28.85 -10.44
CA ILE A 78 -42.05 -28.29 -9.36
C ILE A 78 -41.48 -26.92 -9.02
N ASP A 79 -42.32 -25.88 -9.05
CA ASP A 79 -42.00 -24.56 -8.52
C ASP A 79 -42.92 -24.29 -7.32
N TYR A 80 -42.31 -24.06 -6.16
CA TYR A 80 -43.04 -23.82 -4.91
C TYR A 80 -42.28 -22.85 -4.00
N GLY A 81 -42.88 -21.68 -3.76
CA GLY A 81 -42.33 -20.71 -2.81
C GLY A 81 -40.95 -20.16 -3.20
N GLY A 82 -40.61 -20.14 -4.50
CA GLY A 82 -39.30 -19.75 -5.01
C GLY A 82 -38.26 -20.89 -5.04
N ASN A 83 -38.60 -22.07 -4.51
CA ASN A 83 -37.80 -23.28 -4.68
C ASN A 83 -38.22 -23.99 -5.98
N LYS A 84 -37.25 -24.46 -6.75
CA LYS A 84 -37.48 -25.24 -7.98
C LYS A 84 -36.92 -26.63 -7.80
N LEU A 85 -37.71 -27.66 -8.09
CA LEU A 85 -37.28 -29.06 -8.09
C LEU A 85 -37.47 -29.65 -9.49
N VAL A 86 -36.43 -30.27 -10.01
CA VAL A 86 -36.43 -31.03 -11.27
C VAL A 86 -36.07 -32.48 -10.97
N ALA A 87 -36.84 -33.44 -11.49
CA ALA A 87 -36.56 -34.88 -11.31
C ALA A 87 -37.19 -35.72 -12.43
N GLN A 88 -36.77 -36.98 -12.57
CA GLN A 88 -37.39 -37.92 -13.50
C GLN A 88 -38.73 -38.48 -12.98
N ARG A 89 -38.84 -38.68 -11.67
CA ARG A 89 -40.03 -39.20 -11.01
C ARG A 89 -40.18 -38.62 -9.61
N VAL A 90 -41.38 -38.14 -9.29
CA VAL A 90 -41.74 -37.63 -7.96
C VAL A 90 -42.98 -38.38 -7.47
N VAL A 91 -42.92 -38.94 -6.26
CA VAL A 91 -44.05 -39.59 -5.59
C VAL A 91 -44.41 -38.79 -4.35
N TYR A 92 -45.64 -38.29 -4.28
CA TYR A 92 -46.18 -37.60 -3.13
C TYR A 92 -47.17 -38.51 -2.40
N ASP A 93 -46.91 -38.77 -1.12
CA ASP A 93 -47.79 -39.51 -0.22
C ASP A 93 -48.60 -38.51 0.62
N ARG A 94 -49.92 -38.51 0.45
CA ARG A 94 -50.82 -37.56 1.12
C ARG A 94 -51.04 -37.88 2.60
N ASN A 95 -50.84 -39.13 3.02
CA ASN A 95 -50.99 -39.54 4.42
C ASN A 95 -49.80 -39.05 5.24
N THR A 96 -48.59 -39.27 4.73
CA THR A 96 -47.35 -38.91 5.42
C THR A 96 -46.88 -37.49 5.09
N LYS A 97 -47.49 -36.85 4.09
CA LYS A 97 -47.09 -35.54 3.55
C LYS A 97 -45.63 -35.52 3.08
N ARG A 98 -45.13 -36.65 2.59
CA ARG A 98 -43.76 -36.79 2.09
C ARG A 98 -43.73 -36.83 0.58
N LEU A 99 -42.71 -36.18 0.03
CA LEU A 99 -42.41 -36.09 -1.39
C LEU A 99 -41.08 -36.79 -1.63
N VAL A 100 -41.13 -37.86 -2.41
CA VAL A 100 -39.99 -38.69 -2.78
C VAL A 100 -39.64 -38.45 -4.24
N ALA A 101 -38.55 -37.74 -4.49
CA ALA A 101 -38.03 -37.48 -5.83
C ALA A 101 -36.89 -38.45 -6.16
N SER A 102 -36.87 -38.94 -7.40
CA SER A 102 -35.87 -39.92 -7.88
C SER A 102 -35.47 -39.68 -9.33
N GLY A 103 -34.20 -39.93 -9.62
CA GLY A 103 -33.59 -39.79 -10.94
C GLY A 103 -33.17 -38.36 -11.25
N ASN A 104 -31.87 -38.07 -11.17
CA ASN A 104 -31.24 -36.77 -11.42
C ASN A 104 -32.02 -35.60 -10.80
N VAL A 105 -32.21 -35.65 -9.48
CA VAL A 105 -32.94 -34.64 -8.73
C VAL A 105 -32.07 -33.40 -8.58
N GLU A 106 -32.56 -32.26 -9.05
CA GLU A 106 -31.96 -30.94 -8.84
C GLU A 106 -32.95 -30.04 -8.10
N ILE A 107 -32.53 -29.45 -6.99
CA ILE A 107 -33.30 -28.45 -6.24
C ILE A 107 -32.53 -27.14 -6.25
N VAL A 108 -33.17 -26.06 -6.67
CA VAL A 108 -32.67 -24.70 -6.52
C VAL A 108 -33.51 -24.00 -5.48
N ASN A 109 -32.91 -23.68 -4.33
CA ASN A 109 -33.59 -22.98 -3.26
C ASN A 109 -33.78 -21.49 -3.59
N SER A 110 -34.70 -20.84 -2.87
CA SER A 110 -34.96 -19.40 -2.99
C SER A 110 -33.74 -18.50 -2.68
N ASP A 111 -32.76 -18.99 -1.93
CA ASP A 111 -31.49 -18.31 -1.64
C ASP A 111 -30.43 -18.49 -2.75
N GLY A 112 -30.74 -19.26 -3.79
CA GLY A 112 -29.83 -19.57 -4.91
C GLY A 112 -28.93 -20.79 -4.67
N THR A 113 -29.03 -21.47 -3.52
CA THR A 113 -28.31 -22.72 -3.26
C THR A 113 -28.83 -23.83 -4.17
N LYS A 114 -27.92 -24.49 -4.90
CA LYS A 114 -28.24 -25.63 -5.77
C LYS A 114 -27.91 -26.94 -5.06
N ILE A 115 -28.83 -27.88 -5.10
CA ILE A 115 -28.73 -29.18 -4.47
C ILE A 115 -29.00 -30.26 -5.52
N ASN A 116 -28.05 -31.17 -5.71
CA ASN A 116 -28.16 -32.28 -6.65
C ASN A 116 -28.12 -33.62 -5.91
N SER A 117 -28.94 -34.57 -6.32
CA SER A 117 -29.02 -35.91 -5.73
C SER A 117 -29.64 -36.95 -6.68
N GLN A 118 -29.40 -38.24 -6.43
CA GLN A 118 -30.12 -39.32 -7.11
C GLN A 118 -31.51 -39.59 -6.50
N HIS A 119 -31.68 -39.34 -5.21
CA HIS A 119 -32.88 -39.65 -4.45
C HIS A 119 -33.04 -38.74 -3.24
N ILE A 120 -34.19 -38.09 -3.14
CA ILE A 120 -34.56 -37.16 -2.08
C ILE A 120 -35.90 -37.59 -1.49
N ASP A 121 -35.96 -37.72 -0.17
CA ASP A 121 -37.20 -37.88 0.61
C ASP A 121 -37.35 -36.65 1.51
N ILE A 122 -38.29 -35.77 1.19
CA ILE A 122 -38.54 -34.52 1.90
C ILE A 122 -40.00 -34.40 2.33
N THR A 123 -40.29 -33.60 3.33
CA THR A 123 -41.65 -33.15 3.64
C THR A 123 -42.16 -32.19 2.57
N ASP A 124 -43.48 -32.06 2.43
CA ASP A 124 -44.12 -31.18 1.44
C ASP A 124 -43.85 -29.68 1.62
N ASP A 125 -43.38 -29.29 2.80
CA ASP A 125 -42.89 -27.95 3.12
C ASP A 125 -41.38 -27.78 2.92
N PHE A 126 -40.68 -28.82 2.45
CA PHE A 126 -39.23 -28.88 2.22
C PHE A 126 -38.38 -28.65 3.49
N ALA A 127 -38.98 -28.70 4.70
CA ALA A 127 -38.29 -28.40 5.95
C ALA A 127 -37.43 -29.56 6.46
N ASP A 128 -37.95 -30.78 6.41
CA ASP A 128 -37.29 -31.99 6.86
C ASP A 128 -37.04 -32.93 5.69
N GLY A 129 -35.90 -33.60 5.69
CA GLY A 129 -35.64 -34.57 4.65
C GLY A 129 -34.35 -35.34 4.78
N PHE A 130 -34.33 -36.47 4.09
CA PHE A 130 -33.17 -37.33 3.92
C PHE A 130 -32.78 -37.37 2.44
N VAL A 131 -31.49 -37.22 2.18
CA VAL A 131 -30.95 -37.19 0.82
C VAL A 131 -29.80 -38.18 0.70
N ASN A 132 -29.81 -39.00 -0.36
CA ASN A 132 -28.71 -39.88 -0.71
C ASN A 132 -27.85 -39.27 -1.83
N ALA A 133 -26.53 -39.39 -1.74
CA ALA A 133 -25.57 -38.84 -2.71
C ALA A 133 -25.83 -37.34 -3.00
N LEU A 134 -25.66 -36.52 -1.96
CA LEU A 134 -25.93 -35.08 -1.99
C LEU A 134 -24.72 -34.31 -2.52
N ARG A 135 -24.94 -33.38 -3.45
CA ARG A 135 -23.97 -32.32 -3.81
C ARG A 135 -24.64 -30.95 -3.69
N VAL A 136 -24.00 -30.02 -3.00
CA VAL A 136 -24.51 -28.66 -2.77
C VAL A 136 -23.52 -27.64 -3.30
N GLU A 137 -24.04 -26.62 -3.96
CA GLU A 137 -23.31 -25.44 -4.43
C GLU A 137 -24.01 -24.17 -3.92
N THR A 138 -23.27 -23.32 -3.20
CA THR A 138 -23.79 -22.03 -2.71
C THR A 138 -23.48 -20.88 -3.68
N PRO A 139 -24.25 -19.77 -3.64
CA PRO A 139 -23.96 -18.58 -4.44
C PRO A 139 -22.54 -18.00 -4.24
N GLU A 140 -21.95 -18.17 -3.06
CA GLU A 140 -20.59 -17.74 -2.71
C GLU A 140 -19.48 -18.69 -3.21
N LYS A 141 -19.85 -19.70 -4.02
CA LYS A 141 -19.00 -20.78 -4.53
C LYS A 141 -18.37 -21.64 -3.43
N ALA A 142 -19.16 -22.01 -2.42
CA ALA A 142 -18.81 -23.09 -1.52
C ALA A 142 -19.48 -24.38 -1.97
N TYR A 143 -18.74 -25.49 -1.91
CA TYR A 143 -19.19 -26.80 -2.41
C TYR A 143 -19.19 -27.82 -1.28
N PHE A 144 -20.30 -28.56 -1.16
CA PHE A 144 -20.44 -29.70 -0.26
C PHE A 144 -20.78 -30.96 -1.05
N ALA A 145 -20.28 -32.10 -0.62
CA ALA A 145 -20.69 -33.41 -1.14
C ALA A 145 -20.74 -34.45 -0.01
N ALA A 146 -21.70 -35.36 -0.01
CA ALA A 146 -21.84 -36.38 1.05
C ALA A 146 -22.54 -37.66 0.57
N GLU A 147 -22.28 -38.77 1.24
CA GLU A 147 -22.96 -40.05 0.98
C GLU A 147 -24.44 -39.98 1.34
N SER A 148 -24.75 -39.35 2.48
CA SER A 148 -26.11 -39.01 2.86
C SER A 148 -26.15 -37.70 3.63
N ALA A 149 -27.31 -37.07 3.67
CA ALA A 149 -27.55 -35.89 4.47
C ALA A 149 -28.96 -35.89 5.05
N GLU A 150 -29.07 -35.35 6.27
CA GLU A 150 -30.32 -35.17 6.99
C GLU A 150 -30.53 -33.69 7.24
N ARG A 151 -31.69 -33.18 6.82
CA ARG A 151 -32.16 -31.83 7.16
C ARG A 151 -33.22 -31.95 8.25
N MET A 152 -33.03 -31.21 9.34
CA MET A 152 -33.92 -31.18 10.49
C MET A 152 -34.33 -29.73 10.81
N GLY A 153 -35.64 -29.54 11.01
CA GLY A 153 -36.26 -28.28 11.39
C GLY A 153 -36.05 -27.16 10.38
N GLY A 154 -35.78 -27.47 9.10
CA GLY A 154 -35.50 -26.48 8.06
C GLY A 154 -34.18 -25.70 8.21
N VAL A 155 -33.43 -25.90 9.30
CA VAL A 155 -32.31 -25.03 9.71
C VAL A 155 -30.99 -25.79 9.83
N LEU A 156 -31.04 -27.06 10.25
CA LEU A 156 -29.85 -27.88 10.50
C LEU A 156 -29.70 -28.91 9.38
N THR A 157 -28.60 -28.86 8.65
CA THR A 157 -28.24 -29.89 7.66
C THR A 157 -27.02 -30.64 8.13
N THR A 158 -27.17 -31.94 8.36
CA THR A 158 -26.10 -32.84 8.77
C THR A 158 -25.69 -33.70 7.59
N PHE A 159 -24.45 -33.57 7.14
CA PHE A 159 -23.85 -34.39 6.10
C PHE A 159 -23.06 -35.54 6.74
N HIS A 160 -23.32 -36.78 6.31
CA HIS A 160 -22.59 -37.97 6.75
C HIS A 160 -21.54 -38.35 5.70
N ASN A 161 -20.31 -38.59 6.15
CA ASN A 161 -19.14 -38.84 5.30
C ASN A 161 -19.01 -37.76 4.21
N GLY A 162 -19.02 -36.49 4.66
CA GLY A 162 -19.07 -35.32 3.80
C GLY A 162 -17.71 -34.74 3.43
N VAL A 163 -17.70 -33.92 2.39
CA VAL A 163 -16.57 -33.15 1.89
C VAL A 163 -16.99 -31.69 1.73
N TYR A 164 -16.13 -30.76 2.12
CA TYR A 164 -16.29 -29.32 1.93
C TYR A 164 -15.06 -28.72 1.22
N THR A 165 -15.28 -27.80 0.29
CA THR A 165 -14.22 -27.00 -0.36
C THR A 165 -14.78 -25.69 -0.92
N ALA A 166 -13.92 -24.65 -1.01
CA ALA A 166 -14.21 -23.44 -1.79
C ALA A 166 -13.57 -23.47 -3.19
N CYS A 167 -12.92 -24.58 -3.55
CA CYS A 167 -12.35 -24.81 -4.86
C CYS A 167 -13.41 -25.38 -5.79
N GLU A 168 -13.57 -24.73 -6.94
CA GLU A 168 -14.48 -25.17 -7.99
C GLU A 168 -14.06 -26.58 -8.49
N PRO A 169 -14.94 -27.59 -8.41
CA PRO A 169 -14.62 -28.93 -8.90
C PRO A 169 -14.36 -28.90 -10.42
N CYS A 170 -13.29 -29.57 -10.86
CA CYS A 170 -12.90 -29.59 -12.27
C CYS A 170 -13.88 -30.45 -13.09
N GLU A 171 -14.62 -29.84 -14.02
CA GLU A 171 -15.58 -30.54 -14.88
C GLU A 171 -14.89 -31.54 -15.82
N ASP A 172 -13.71 -31.20 -16.36
CA ASP A 172 -12.96 -32.06 -17.29
C ASP A 172 -12.31 -33.28 -16.62
N LYS A 173 -12.05 -33.21 -15.30
CA LYS A 173 -11.39 -34.25 -14.51
C LYS A 173 -12.08 -34.41 -13.16
N PRO A 174 -13.27 -35.01 -13.11
CA PRO A 174 -14.07 -35.12 -11.89
C PRO A 174 -13.37 -35.94 -10.78
N ASP A 175 -12.45 -36.84 -11.14
CA ASP A 175 -11.69 -37.64 -10.17
C ASP A 175 -10.49 -36.89 -9.54
N LYS A 176 -10.13 -35.71 -10.06
CA LYS A 176 -9.01 -34.93 -9.53
C LYS A 176 -9.45 -34.24 -8.23
N ALA A 177 -8.72 -34.50 -7.14
CA ALA A 177 -8.96 -33.80 -5.89
C ALA A 177 -8.75 -32.27 -6.07
N PRO A 178 -9.61 -31.42 -5.47
CA PRO A 178 -9.39 -29.97 -5.43
C PRO A 178 -8.09 -29.59 -4.71
N THR A 179 -7.61 -28.36 -4.90
CA THR A 179 -6.37 -27.85 -4.28
C THR A 179 -6.38 -28.06 -2.77
N TRP A 180 -7.51 -27.79 -2.12
CA TRP A 180 -7.76 -28.18 -0.74
C TRP A 180 -9.21 -28.63 -0.53
N ARG A 181 -9.43 -29.53 0.44
CA ARG A 181 -10.78 -29.93 0.90
C ARG A 181 -10.74 -30.45 2.32
N ILE A 182 -11.88 -30.41 2.99
CA ILE A 182 -12.08 -30.99 4.32
C ILE A 182 -12.98 -32.21 4.16
N LYS A 183 -12.50 -33.41 4.49
CA LYS A 183 -13.33 -34.61 4.59
C LYS A 183 -13.68 -34.88 6.04
N ALA A 184 -14.95 -35.02 6.39
CA ALA A 184 -15.36 -35.27 7.76
C ALA A 184 -16.38 -36.41 7.83
N ARG A 185 -16.38 -37.18 8.93
CA ARG A 185 -17.45 -38.16 9.16
C ARG A 185 -18.80 -37.49 9.34
N LYS A 186 -18.81 -36.29 9.92
CA LYS A 186 -20.00 -35.47 10.10
C LYS A 186 -19.69 -34.00 9.81
N ILE A 187 -20.45 -33.38 8.91
CA ILE A 187 -20.46 -31.93 8.71
C ILE A 187 -21.83 -31.44 9.15
N ILE A 188 -21.89 -30.49 10.09
CA ILE A 188 -23.12 -29.94 10.61
C ILE A 188 -23.18 -28.49 10.16
N TRP A 189 -24.03 -28.21 9.18
CA TRP A 189 -24.30 -26.88 8.69
C TRP A 189 -25.54 -26.32 9.38
N ASN A 190 -25.35 -25.27 10.16
CA ASN A 190 -26.41 -24.61 10.90
C ASN A 190 -26.73 -23.25 10.27
N GLY A 191 -27.89 -23.14 9.63
CA GLY A 191 -28.34 -21.91 8.94
C GLY A 191 -28.70 -20.76 9.89
N GLU A 192 -29.04 -21.05 11.15
CA GLU A 192 -29.43 -20.06 12.17
C GLU A 192 -28.20 -19.50 12.89
N LYS A 193 -27.32 -20.37 13.39
CA LYS A 193 -26.02 -19.96 13.96
C LYS A 193 -25.05 -19.46 12.89
N LYS A 194 -25.34 -19.75 11.61
CA LYS A 194 -24.50 -19.45 10.46
C LYS A 194 -23.09 -20.04 10.60
N THR A 195 -23.04 -21.33 10.90
CA THR A 195 -21.78 -22.06 11.14
C THR A 195 -21.74 -23.38 10.42
N VAL A 196 -20.53 -23.83 10.08
CA VAL A 196 -20.26 -25.15 9.55
C VAL A 196 -19.28 -25.84 10.49
N ARG A 197 -19.76 -26.84 11.23
CA ARG A 197 -18.97 -27.63 12.17
C ARG A 197 -18.57 -28.96 11.54
N PHE A 198 -17.31 -29.33 11.66
CA PHE A 198 -16.77 -30.58 11.17
C PHE A 198 -16.38 -31.49 12.35
N GLU A 199 -16.70 -32.78 12.28
CA GLU A 199 -16.32 -33.77 13.29
C GLU A 199 -15.57 -34.95 12.67
N ASN A 200 -14.46 -35.34 13.31
CA ASN A 200 -13.50 -36.32 12.82
C ASN A 200 -13.06 -36.01 11.38
N ALA A 201 -12.52 -34.81 11.20
CA ALA A 201 -12.19 -34.26 9.91
C ALA A 201 -10.71 -34.48 9.54
N ASN A 202 -10.44 -34.68 8.27
CA ASN A 202 -9.12 -34.65 7.66
C ASN A 202 -9.07 -33.48 6.68
N PHE A 203 -8.14 -32.56 6.91
CA PHE A 203 -7.79 -31.53 5.94
C PHE A 203 -6.86 -32.16 4.90
N GLU A 204 -7.32 -32.19 3.65
CA GLU A 204 -6.54 -32.70 2.51
C GLU A 204 -6.09 -31.53 1.63
N PHE A 205 -4.83 -31.57 1.20
CA PHE A 205 -4.22 -30.61 0.28
C PHE A 205 -3.61 -31.37 -0.89
N PHE A 206 -3.99 -31.03 -2.12
CA PHE A 206 -3.72 -31.82 -3.33
C PHE A 206 -4.02 -33.32 -3.18
N GLY A 207 -5.06 -33.66 -2.40
CA GLY A 207 -5.46 -35.03 -2.10
C GLY A 207 -4.67 -35.76 -1.01
N PHE A 208 -3.64 -35.12 -0.42
CA PHE A 208 -2.88 -35.67 0.71
C PHE A 208 -3.44 -35.17 2.05
N PRO A 209 -3.73 -36.05 3.02
CA PRO A 209 -4.17 -35.62 4.35
C PRO A 209 -3.01 -34.95 5.11
N LEU A 210 -3.16 -33.66 5.45
CA LEU A 210 -2.15 -32.89 6.18
C LEU A 210 -2.42 -32.84 7.69
N ALA A 211 -3.69 -32.73 8.09
CA ALA A 211 -4.06 -32.57 9.49
C ALA A 211 -5.37 -33.28 9.82
N TYR A 212 -5.38 -33.98 10.95
CA TYR A 212 -6.59 -34.52 11.56
C TYR A 212 -7.12 -33.52 12.60
N LEU A 213 -8.39 -33.15 12.46
CA LEU A 213 -9.08 -32.20 13.32
C LEU A 213 -10.28 -32.92 13.97
N PRO A 214 -10.23 -33.27 15.27
CA PRO A 214 -11.31 -34.00 15.94
C PRO A 214 -12.65 -33.27 15.87
N ALA A 215 -12.63 -31.95 16.08
CA ALA A 215 -13.76 -31.07 15.80
C ALA A 215 -13.29 -29.63 15.60
N PHE A 216 -13.85 -28.93 14.62
CA PHE A 216 -13.68 -27.49 14.45
C PHE A 216 -14.90 -26.87 13.77
N GLU A 217 -15.03 -25.54 13.84
CA GLU A 217 -16.15 -24.81 13.28
C GLU A 217 -15.64 -23.61 12.48
N ILE A 218 -16.20 -23.41 11.28
CA ILE A 218 -15.97 -22.23 10.45
C ILE A 218 -17.26 -21.41 10.34
N ALA A 219 -17.13 -20.15 9.96
CA ALA A 219 -18.29 -19.33 9.62
C ALA A 219 -18.92 -19.84 8.32
N ASP A 220 -20.25 -19.77 8.24
CA ASP A 220 -20.97 -20.03 7.00
C ASP A 220 -20.53 -19.05 5.89
N PRO A 221 -20.50 -19.44 4.61
CA PRO A 221 -20.08 -18.57 3.51
C PRO A 221 -20.84 -17.23 3.41
N THR A 222 -22.08 -17.15 3.91
CA THR A 222 -22.86 -15.89 3.93
C THR A 222 -22.40 -14.92 5.02
N VAL A 223 -21.62 -15.38 6.01
CA VAL A 223 -21.15 -14.58 7.14
C VAL A 223 -19.88 -13.83 6.75
N LYS A 224 -20.03 -12.52 6.59
CA LYS A 224 -18.90 -11.64 6.30
C LYS A 224 -18.01 -11.35 7.52
N ARG A 225 -18.55 -11.47 8.75
CA ARG A 225 -17.86 -11.11 10.00
C ARG A 225 -18.28 -12.04 11.15
N LYS A 226 -17.32 -12.72 11.77
CA LYS A 226 -17.52 -13.55 12.98
C LYS A 226 -16.28 -13.50 13.86
N SER A 227 -16.47 -13.48 15.18
CA SER A 227 -15.36 -13.55 16.13
C SER A 227 -14.64 -14.90 16.07
N GLY A 228 -13.32 -14.91 16.20
CA GLY A 228 -12.52 -16.12 16.22
C GLY A 228 -11.03 -15.86 16.02
N PHE A 229 -10.24 -16.93 16.13
CA PHE A 229 -8.83 -16.89 15.74
C PHE A 229 -8.73 -16.61 14.25
N LEU A 230 -7.97 -15.57 13.91
CA LEU A 230 -7.46 -15.42 12.57
C LEU A 230 -6.27 -16.36 12.41
N ILE A 231 -5.95 -16.65 11.16
CA ILE A 231 -4.91 -17.61 10.90
C ILE A 231 -3.54 -17.01 11.30
N PRO A 232 -2.67 -17.76 12.02
CA PRO A 232 -1.41 -17.22 12.50
C PRO A 232 -0.38 -17.00 11.38
N SER A 233 0.66 -16.21 11.64
CA SER A 233 1.78 -16.00 10.74
C SER A 233 3.10 -16.40 11.35
N ILE A 234 4.04 -16.87 10.52
CA ILE A 234 5.38 -17.25 10.95
C ILE A 234 6.38 -16.56 10.02
N GLY A 235 7.41 -15.97 10.59
CA GLY A 235 8.48 -15.30 9.85
C GLY A 235 9.82 -15.46 10.54
N TYR A 236 10.90 -15.14 9.82
CA TYR A 236 12.25 -15.09 10.37
C TYR A 236 12.90 -13.75 10.07
N ASN A 237 13.52 -13.16 11.10
CA ASN A 237 14.38 -12.01 11.00
C ASN A 237 15.66 -12.28 11.82
N ASN A 238 16.82 -11.84 11.32
CA ASN A 238 18.09 -12.10 11.98
C ASN A 238 18.20 -11.49 13.41
N ARG A 239 17.53 -10.36 13.69
CA ARG A 239 17.52 -9.69 14.99
C ARG A 239 16.37 -10.14 15.91
N LEU A 240 15.20 -10.48 15.36
CA LEU A 240 14.05 -10.97 16.14
C LEU A 240 14.05 -12.49 16.35
N GLY A 241 14.75 -13.23 15.48
CA GLY A 241 14.70 -14.68 15.37
C GLY A 241 13.45 -15.16 14.61
N VAL A 242 13.05 -16.42 14.86
CA VAL A 242 11.75 -16.94 14.41
C VAL A 242 10.65 -16.26 15.22
N GLY A 243 9.62 -15.75 14.54
CA GLY A 243 8.44 -15.12 15.13
C GLY A 243 7.16 -15.84 14.72
N VAL A 244 6.23 -16.02 15.66
CA VAL A 244 4.87 -16.54 15.41
C VAL A 244 3.85 -15.50 15.89
N LYS A 245 2.98 -14.99 15.01
CA LYS A 245 1.90 -14.07 15.36
C LYS A 245 0.55 -14.77 15.30
N VAL A 246 -0.27 -14.63 16.33
CA VAL A 246 -1.60 -15.26 16.43
C VAL A 246 -2.64 -14.16 16.70
N PRO A 247 -3.42 -13.76 15.68
CA PRO A 247 -4.47 -12.78 15.84
C PRO A 247 -5.79 -13.43 16.28
N TYR A 248 -6.56 -12.73 17.12
CA TYR A 248 -7.93 -13.05 17.46
C TYR A 248 -8.82 -11.86 17.15
N TYR A 249 -9.80 -12.06 16.28
CA TYR A 249 -10.74 -11.05 15.85
C TYR A 249 -12.02 -11.11 16.68
N PHE A 250 -12.47 -9.97 17.17
CA PHE A 250 -13.73 -9.78 17.89
C PHE A 250 -14.68 -8.98 17.00
N ALA A 251 -15.68 -9.66 16.44
CA ALA A 251 -16.83 -9.04 15.79
C ALA A 251 -17.80 -8.53 16.86
N LEU A 252 -17.56 -7.31 17.38
CA LEU A 252 -18.36 -6.73 18.45
C LEU A 252 -19.67 -6.11 17.93
N SER A 253 -19.61 -5.42 16.77
CA SER A 253 -20.74 -4.72 16.17
C SER A 253 -20.59 -4.64 14.64
N PRO A 254 -21.69 -4.46 13.87
CA PRO A 254 -21.63 -4.12 12.45
C PRO A 254 -20.78 -2.88 12.14
N THR A 255 -20.60 -1.96 13.09
CA THR A 255 -19.86 -0.71 12.91
C THR A 255 -18.47 -0.69 13.53
N TYR A 256 -18.10 -1.65 14.38
CA TYR A 256 -16.77 -1.71 14.98
C TYR A 256 -16.28 -3.11 15.34
N ASP A 257 -14.96 -3.27 15.36
CA ASP A 257 -14.28 -4.49 15.76
C ASP A 257 -13.01 -4.22 16.57
N LEU A 258 -12.53 -5.28 17.21
CA LEU A 258 -11.26 -5.33 17.91
C LEU A 258 -10.48 -6.56 17.43
N THR A 259 -9.21 -6.40 17.07
CA THR A 259 -8.30 -7.51 16.79
C THR A 259 -7.17 -7.48 17.81
N VAL A 260 -6.97 -8.58 18.54
CA VAL A 260 -5.86 -8.72 19.49
C VAL A 260 -4.87 -9.72 18.93
N THR A 261 -3.60 -9.34 18.80
CA THR A 261 -2.55 -10.20 18.23
C THR A 261 -1.47 -10.48 19.27
N GLY A 262 -1.20 -11.77 19.50
CA GLY A 262 -0.06 -12.21 20.30
C GLY A 262 1.08 -12.67 19.41
N SER A 263 2.24 -12.04 19.52
CA SER A 263 3.42 -12.32 18.71
C SER A 263 4.56 -12.84 19.60
N GLY A 264 5.00 -14.08 19.39
CA GLY A 264 6.14 -14.67 20.10
C GLY A 264 7.40 -14.71 19.25
N TYR A 265 8.45 -14.01 19.67
CA TYR A 265 9.75 -13.99 19.02
C TYR A 265 10.79 -14.77 19.83
N THR A 266 11.54 -15.66 19.17
CA THR A 266 12.56 -16.50 19.82
C THR A 266 13.69 -15.72 20.50
N LYS A 267 14.03 -14.51 20.03
CA LYS A 267 15.02 -13.64 20.70
C LYS A 267 14.40 -12.57 21.58
N GLN A 268 13.24 -12.01 21.20
CA GLN A 268 12.67 -10.84 21.88
C GLN A 268 11.57 -11.15 22.89
N GLY A 269 10.95 -12.32 22.85
CA GLY A 269 9.83 -12.68 23.73
C GLY A 269 8.46 -12.29 23.15
N PHE A 270 7.51 -11.99 24.03
CA PHE A 270 6.11 -11.76 23.65
C PHE A 270 5.79 -10.28 23.40
N LEU A 271 5.30 -9.98 22.21
CA LEU A 271 4.72 -8.70 21.81
C LEU A 271 3.19 -8.85 21.73
N GLY A 272 2.47 -7.99 22.44
CA GLY A 272 1.01 -7.88 22.34
C GLY A 272 0.61 -6.69 21.47
N GLU A 273 -0.38 -6.89 20.61
CA GLU A 273 -0.97 -5.84 19.77
C GLU A 273 -2.50 -5.84 19.95
N ALA A 274 -3.12 -4.67 19.87
CA ALA A 274 -4.57 -4.50 19.87
C ALA A 274 -4.97 -3.43 18.86
N GLU A 275 -5.82 -3.77 17.89
CA GLU A 275 -6.34 -2.88 16.87
C GLU A 275 -7.84 -2.75 17.00
N TRP A 276 -8.33 -1.53 17.28
CA TRP A 276 -9.73 -1.18 17.27
C TRP A 276 -10.06 -0.44 15.98
N ARG A 277 -11.09 -0.86 15.25
CA ARG A 277 -11.57 -0.15 14.05
C ARG A 277 -13.04 0.21 14.20
N GLN A 278 -13.38 1.45 13.90
CA GLN A 278 -14.74 1.98 14.00
C GLN A 278 -15.11 2.71 12.71
N ARG A 279 -16.30 2.42 12.19
CA ARG A 279 -16.90 3.10 11.05
C ARG A 279 -18.21 3.77 11.45
N PHE A 280 -18.40 5.00 11.01
CA PHE A 280 -19.61 5.80 11.14
C PHE A 280 -20.18 6.09 9.74
N ASN A 281 -21.33 6.75 9.66
CA ASN A 281 -21.93 7.15 8.38
C ASN A 281 -21.09 8.20 7.64
N ASN A 282 -20.36 9.02 8.38
CA ASN A 282 -19.62 10.17 7.87
C ASN A 282 -18.10 10.05 8.07
N GLY A 283 -17.58 8.90 8.46
CA GLY A 283 -16.15 8.75 8.74
C GLY A 283 -15.77 7.44 9.38
N GLN A 284 -14.50 7.29 9.71
CA GLN A 284 -13.95 6.11 10.38
C GLN A 284 -12.70 6.48 11.16
N TYR A 285 -12.34 5.66 12.14
CA TYR A 285 -11.03 5.73 12.78
C TYR A 285 -10.52 4.33 13.17
N THR A 286 -9.21 4.24 13.34
CA THR A 286 -8.49 3.06 13.82
C THR A 286 -7.56 3.46 14.96
N LEU A 287 -7.52 2.67 16.02
CA LEU A 287 -6.59 2.80 17.15
C LEU A 287 -5.79 1.50 17.27
N LYS A 288 -4.46 1.58 17.17
CA LYS A 288 -3.54 0.45 17.32
C LYS A 288 -2.65 0.68 18.54
N LEU A 289 -2.59 -0.30 19.43
CA LEU A 289 -1.69 -0.35 20.57
C LEU A 289 -0.76 -1.55 20.40
N ALA A 290 0.52 -1.39 20.71
CA ALA A 290 1.45 -2.51 20.71
C ALA A 290 2.50 -2.34 21.81
N GLY A 291 2.98 -3.44 22.38
CA GLY A 291 4.00 -3.41 23.41
C GLY A 291 4.69 -4.74 23.66
N ILE A 292 5.94 -4.67 24.12
CA ILE A 292 6.79 -5.81 24.45
C ILE A 292 7.67 -5.49 25.66
N ASN A 293 7.94 -6.53 26.44
CA ASN A 293 9.05 -6.54 27.38
C ASN A 293 10.16 -7.46 26.82
N GLN A 294 11.18 -6.86 26.21
CA GLN A 294 12.25 -7.55 25.50
C GLN A 294 13.05 -8.48 26.40
N GLN A 295 13.23 -9.71 25.95
CA GLN A 295 14.04 -10.72 26.63
C GLN A 295 15.54 -10.57 26.34
N ASP A 296 15.92 -10.31 25.08
CA ASP A 296 17.31 -10.08 24.68
C ASP A 296 17.48 -8.77 23.88
N PRO A 297 17.52 -7.60 24.55
CA PRO A 297 17.93 -6.35 23.92
C PRO A 297 19.34 -6.40 23.30
N GLY A 298 20.20 -7.31 23.77
CA GLY A 298 21.57 -7.50 23.28
C GLY A 298 21.63 -7.99 21.84
N ALA A 299 20.62 -8.72 21.37
CA ALA A 299 20.52 -9.15 19.97
C ALA A 299 20.39 -8.00 18.96
N PHE A 300 20.04 -6.80 19.42
CA PHE A 300 20.01 -5.61 18.59
C PHE A 300 21.36 -4.87 18.52
N ARG A 301 22.38 -5.30 19.25
CA ARG A 301 23.67 -4.60 19.25
C ARG A 301 24.33 -4.64 17.88
N ASP A 302 24.87 -3.50 17.46
CA ASP A 302 25.52 -3.31 16.18
C ASP A 302 26.90 -2.67 16.38
N PHE A 303 27.92 -3.53 16.48
CA PHE A 303 29.31 -3.13 16.68
C PHE A 303 29.96 -2.53 15.44
N ALA A 304 29.36 -2.71 14.26
CA ALA A 304 29.86 -2.13 13.02
C ALA A 304 29.45 -0.65 12.93
N ALA A 305 28.22 -0.32 13.32
CA ALA A 305 27.72 1.05 13.25
C ALA A 305 28.01 1.90 14.49
N PHE A 306 28.07 1.30 15.69
CA PHE A 306 28.16 2.05 16.94
C PHE A 306 29.33 1.61 17.84
N PRO A 307 30.15 2.54 18.36
CA PRO A 307 31.11 2.24 19.41
C PRO A 307 30.43 1.61 20.63
N GLY A 308 30.90 0.43 21.06
CA GLY A 308 30.27 -0.34 22.13
C GLY A 308 28.99 -1.09 21.71
N GLY A 309 28.53 -0.94 20.47
CA GLY A 309 27.43 -1.70 19.88
C GLY A 309 26.03 -1.33 20.36
N TYR A 310 25.86 -0.33 21.22
CA TYR A 310 24.55 0.04 21.78
C TYR A 310 23.79 0.97 20.84
N ASN A 311 22.51 0.68 20.65
CA ASN A 311 21.59 1.46 19.81
C ASN A 311 20.24 1.66 20.52
N VAL A 312 19.31 2.40 19.91
CA VAL A 312 17.98 2.70 20.49
C VAL A 312 17.22 1.42 20.90
N ASN A 313 17.37 0.35 20.11
CA ASN A 313 16.67 -0.91 20.33
C ASN A 313 17.28 -1.75 21.46
N SER A 314 18.60 -1.66 21.69
CA SER A 314 19.27 -2.37 22.79
C SER A 314 19.22 -1.61 24.10
N GLY A 315 19.13 -0.28 24.05
CA GLY A 315 19.40 0.62 25.18
C GLY A 315 20.91 0.77 25.44
N PRO A 316 21.31 1.73 26.27
CA PRO A 316 22.70 1.96 26.66
C PRO A 316 23.27 0.85 27.57
N ALA A 317 24.59 0.90 27.81
CA ALA A 317 25.27 -0.01 28.72
C ALA A 317 24.72 0.10 30.15
N GLY A 318 24.30 -1.01 30.74
CA GLY A 318 23.78 -1.06 32.11
C GLY A 318 22.30 -0.70 32.26
N ASP A 319 21.67 -0.15 31.22
CA ASP A 319 20.24 0.15 31.17
C ASP A 319 19.63 -0.34 29.84
N PRO A 320 19.41 -1.67 29.72
CA PRO A 320 18.89 -2.24 28.49
C PRO A 320 17.43 -1.82 28.25
N ASN A 321 17.09 -1.48 27.01
CA ASN A 321 15.75 -1.05 26.62
C ASN A 321 14.79 -2.25 26.60
N LYS A 322 14.25 -2.58 27.77
CA LYS A 322 13.39 -3.76 27.97
C LYS A 322 11.93 -3.47 27.60
N PHE A 323 11.33 -2.44 28.17
CA PHE A 323 9.92 -2.13 27.88
C PHE A 323 9.82 -1.16 26.70
N ARG A 324 9.12 -1.57 25.65
CA ARG A 324 8.85 -0.72 24.49
C ARG A 324 7.43 -0.88 24.01
N GLY A 325 6.84 0.18 23.46
CA GLY A 325 5.49 0.15 22.93
C GLY A 325 5.13 1.38 22.11
N MET A 326 3.95 1.32 21.50
CA MET A 326 3.36 2.41 20.74
C MET A 326 1.84 2.49 20.90
N MET A 327 1.32 3.68 20.64
CA MET A 327 -0.08 3.97 20.35
C MET A 327 -0.16 4.75 19.05
N GLY A 328 -0.96 4.24 18.12
CA GLY A 328 -1.16 4.79 16.79
C GLY A 328 -2.64 5.01 16.57
N THR A 329 -3.06 6.18 16.09
CA THR A 329 -4.46 6.44 15.77
C THR A 329 -4.60 7.22 14.48
N LYS A 330 -5.54 6.80 13.65
CA LYS A 330 -5.83 7.43 12.36
C LYS A 330 -7.33 7.56 12.20
N GLY A 331 -7.80 8.74 11.81
CA GLY A 331 -9.22 9.01 11.62
C GLY A 331 -9.48 9.98 10.47
N GLN A 332 -10.60 9.80 9.79
CA GLN A 332 -11.06 10.68 8.73
C GLN A 332 -12.58 10.78 8.77
N PHE A 333 -13.08 12.02 8.75
CA PHE A 333 -14.50 12.36 8.86
C PHE A 333 -14.87 13.44 7.84
N ALA A 334 -15.82 13.12 6.97
CA ALA A 334 -16.50 14.10 6.15
C ALA A 334 -17.52 14.85 7.01
N ILE A 335 -17.23 16.10 7.34
CA ILE A 335 -18.17 16.97 8.08
C ILE A 335 -19.39 17.26 7.19
N ASN A 336 -19.14 17.51 5.90
CA ASN A 336 -20.13 17.67 4.83
C ASN A 336 -19.44 17.43 3.47
N PRO A 337 -20.14 17.49 2.30
CA PRO A 337 -19.53 17.21 0.99
C PRO A 337 -18.34 18.10 0.59
N ARG A 338 -18.04 19.17 1.35
CA ARG A 338 -16.97 20.13 1.08
C ARG A 338 -15.85 20.09 2.12
N TRP A 339 -16.08 19.51 3.30
CA TRP A 339 -15.15 19.64 4.43
C TRP A 339 -14.84 18.29 5.05
N ASP A 340 -13.55 17.98 5.11
CA ASP A 340 -13.00 16.77 5.71
C ASP A 340 -12.08 17.13 6.88
N PHE A 341 -12.29 16.48 8.02
CA PHE A 341 -11.43 16.55 9.20
C PHE A 341 -10.76 15.20 9.42
N GLY A 342 -9.48 15.19 9.77
CA GLY A 342 -8.78 13.94 10.05
C GLY A 342 -7.53 14.10 10.89
N TRP A 343 -6.98 12.95 11.27
CA TRP A 343 -5.73 12.85 12.00
C TRP A 343 -5.01 11.54 11.70
N ASP A 344 -3.71 11.52 11.90
CA ASP A 344 -2.82 10.35 11.89
C ASP A 344 -1.74 10.61 12.94
N ILE A 345 -1.67 9.83 14.01
CA ILE A 345 -0.81 10.12 15.17
C ILE A 345 -0.10 8.85 15.60
N LEU A 346 1.22 8.91 15.72
CA LEU A 346 2.05 7.90 16.36
C LEU A 346 2.70 8.45 17.63
N LEU A 347 2.46 7.75 18.73
CA LEU A 347 3.21 7.87 19.98
C LEU A 347 3.94 6.56 20.23
N GLN A 348 5.20 6.62 20.63
CA GLN A 348 6.01 5.43 20.93
C GLN A 348 6.98 5.74 22.07
N THR A 349 7.32 4.71 22.85
CA THR A 349 8.22 4.82 24.01
C THR A 349 9.64 5.22 23.62
N ASP A 350 10.07 4.80 22.44
CA ASP A 350 11.32 5.16 21.79
C ASP A 350 11.06 5.40 20.31
N LYS A 351 11.96 6.12 19.63
CA LYS A 351 11.74 6.57 18.25
C LYS A 351 11.69 5.49 17.18
N ASN A 352 11.92 4.21 17.48
CA ASN A 352 12.11 3.17 16.46
C ASN A 352 11.33 1.87 16.72
N PHE A 353 10.39 1.88 17.66
CA PHE A 353 9.64 0.69 18.05
C PHE A 353 8.82 0.13 16.89
N SER A 354 7.96 0.95 16.28
CA SER A 354 7.00 0.49 15.26
C SER A 354 7.69 -0.05 14.02
N ARG A 355 8.78 0.60 13.59
CA ARG A 355 9.65 0.11 12.51
C ARG A 355 10.38 -1.18 12.87
N THR A 356 10.89 -1.32 14.09
CA THR A 356 11.64 -2.52 14.53
C THR A 356 10.77 -3.78 14.53
N TYR A 357 9.53 -3.68 15.01
CA TYR A 357 8.60 -4.81 15.10
C TYR A 357 7.66 -4.93 13.89
N THR A 358 7.88 -4.14 12.84
CA THR A 358 7.09 -4.15 11.61
C THR A 358 5.59 -3.99 11.88
N ILE A 359 5.24 -3.03 12.75
CA ILE A 359 3.84 -2.77 13.10
C ILE A 359 3.12 -2.20 11.89
N GLU A 360 2.11 -2.91 11.42
CA GLU A 360 1.37 -2.57 10.20
C GLU A 360 0.74 -1.18 10.28
N GLY A 361 1.01 -0.36 9.26
CA GLY A 361 0.56 1.03 9.14
C GLY A 361 1.48 2.07 9.81
N TYR A 362 2.48 1.65 10.58
CA TYR A 362 3.35 2.55 11.36
C TYR A 362 4.85 2.22 11.26
N ASN A 363 5.27 1.41 10.30
CA ASN A 363 6.65 0.93 10.16
C ASN A 363 7.51 1.70 9.15
N ASP A 364 7.05 2.84 8.66
CA ASP A 364 7.78 3.69 7.72
C ASP A 364 9.02 4.34 8.35
N ALA A 365 10.05 4.63 7.56
CA ALA A 365 11.28 5.27 8.05
C ALA A 365 11.05 6.70 8.59
N VAL A 366 10.05 7.40 8.06
CA VAL A 366 9.59 8.70 8.57
C VAL A 366 8.08 8.61 8.71
N HIS A 367 7.57 8.88 9.90
CA HIS A 367 6.14 8.96 10.16
C HIS A 367 5.76 10.43 10.40
N GLN A 368 4.74 10.91 9.69
CA GLN A 368 4.20 12.25 9.86
C GLN A 368 2.92 12.20 10.68
N SER A 369 3.04 12.50 11.97
CA SER A 369 1.87 12.70 12.82
C SER A 369 1.20 14.02 12.43
N SER A 370 -0.10 14.02 12.14
CA SER A 370 -0.83 15.21 11.72
C SER A 370 -2.28 15.24 12.20
N VAL A 371 -2.82 16.46 12.32
CA VAL A 371 -4.25 16.75 12.51
C VAL A 371 -4.60 17.83 11.51
N TYR A 372 -5.66 17.65 10.73
CA TYR A 372 -5.96 18.52 9.60
C TYR A 372 -7.46 18.76 9.40
N LEU A 373 -7.77 19.89 8.76
CA LEU A 373 -9.07 20.25 8.23
C LEU A 373 -8.88 20.72 6.79
N THR A 374 -9.50 20.03 5.85
CA THR A 374 -9.41 20.31 4.41
C THR A 374 -10.80 20.68 3.88
N GLY A 375 -10.86 21.74 3.09
CA GLY A 375 -12.06 22.25 2.44
C GLY A 375 -11.87 22.30 0.92
N LEU A 376 -12.81 21.70 0.18
CA LEU A 376 -12.86 21.75 -1.28
C LEU A 376 -14.21 22.32 -1.73
N ASN A 377 -14.18 23.40 -2.52
CA ASN A 377 -15.38 23.98 -3.09
C ASN A 377 -15.12 24.44 -4.54
N ASP A 378 -15.57 23.62 -5.49
CA ASP A 378 -15.39 23.78 -6.94
C ASP A 378 -13.92 23.96 -7.33
N ARG A 379 -13.47 25.21 -7.42
CA ARG A 379 -12.12 25.61 -7.87
C ARG A 379 -11.24 26.11 -6.72
N ASN A 380 -11.78 26.12 -5.50
CA ASN A 380 -11.15 26.67 -4.32
C ASN A 380 -10.73 25.56 -3.37
N TYR A 381 -9.57 25.74 -2.74
CA TYR A 381 -8.96 24.80 -1.81
C TYR A 381 -8.61 25.52 -0.51
N PHE A 382 -8.88 24.86 0.61
CA PHE A 382 -8.46 25.28 1.94
C PHE A 382 -7.87 24.07 2.66
N ASP A 383 -6.75 24.25 3.34
CA ASP A 383 -6.17 23.25 4.21
C ASP A 383 -5.52 23.95 5.40
N VAL A 384 -5.78 23.43 6.59
CA VAL A 384 -5.01 23.79 7.78
C VAL A 384 -4.62 22.52 8.52
N ARG A 385 -3.34 22.41 8.86
CA ARG A 385 -2.78 21.22 9.49
C ARG A 385 -1.74 21.55 10.55
N ALA A 386 -1.77 20.76 11.61
CA ALA A 386 -0.70 20.66 12.59
C ALA A 386 0.08 19.36 12.30
N MET A 387 1.41 19.41 12.26
CA MET A 387 2.24 18.25 11.90
C MET A 387 3.47 18.10 12.82
N ARG A 388 3.90 16.86 13.02
CA ARG A 388 5.18 16.49 13.65
C ARG A 388 5.78 15.31 12.88
N PHE A 389 7.00 15.49 12.39
CA PHE A 389 7.73 14.44 11.69
C PHE A 389 8.57 13.65 12.68
N GLN A 390 8.49 12.31 12.66
CA GLN A 390 9.33 11.42 13.48
C GLN A 390 10.15 10.54 12.56
N VAL A 391 11.48 10.60 12.67
CA VAL A 391 12.38 9.72 11.92
C VAL A 391 12.61 8.45 12.75
N GLN A 392 12.14 7.31 12.24
CA GLN A 392 12.30 6.01 12.90
C GLN A 392 13.67 5.41 12.60
N GLU A 393 14.63 5.63 13.50
CA GLU A 393 16.03 5.20 13.35
C GLU A 393 16.57 4.52 14.62
N ASN A 394 17.50 3.58 14.46
CA ASN A 394 18.14 2.91 15.59
C ASN A 394 19.31 3.71 16.20
N THR A 395 19.72 4.82 15.59
CA THR A 395 20.81 5.68 16.08
C THR A 395 20.45 6.34 17.41
N PRO A 396 21.23 6.16 18.50
CA PRO A 396 20.95 6.80 19.80
C PRO A 396 20.91 8.32 19.77
N ASP A 397 20.15 8.90 20.70
CA ASP A 397 20.15 10.34 20.94
C ASP A 397 21.54 10.77 21.45
N GLY A 398 21.99 11.97 21.05
CA GLY A 398 23.36 12.45 21.28
C GLY A 398 24.40 11.99 20.26
N ASN A 399 24.11 10.98 19.42
CA ASN A 399 24.92 10.73 18.23
C ASN A 399 24.67 11.84 17.19
N VAL A 400 25.73 12.40 16.62
CA VAL A 400 25.68 13.47 15.62
C VAL A 400 24.88 13.10 14.36
N ALA A 401 24.79 11.79 14.06
CA ALA A 401 24.00 11.24 12.95
C ALA A 401 22.50 11.11 13.26
N SER A 402 22.08 11.25 14.53
CA SER A 402 20.67 11.26 14.94
C SER A 402 19.92 12.43 14.28
N ARG A 403 18.71 12.17 13.81
CA ARG A 403 17.85 13.12 13.07
C ARG A 403 16.46 13.31 13.68
N SER A 404 15.96 12.37 14.48
CA SER A 404 14.58 12.43 15.00
C SER A 404 14.28 13.70 15.80
N ASP A 405 15.16 14.07 16.74
CA ASP A 405 14.94 15.23 17.62
C ASP A 405 15.11 16.56 16.89
N LYS A 406 15.87 16.55 15.79
CA LYS A 406 16.08 17.68 14.88
C LYS A 406 14.89 17.98 13.96
N GLN A 407 13.91 17.07 13.90
CA GLN A 407 12.73 17.28 13.07
C GLN A 407 11.76 18.29 13.72
N PRO A 408 11.08 19.13 12.93
CA PRO A 408 10.23 20.19 13.46
C PRO A 408 8.84 19.72 13.90
N TRP A 409 8.23 20.55 14.75
CA TRP A 409 6.79 20.76 14.84
C TRP A 409 6.36 21.83 13.84
N VAL A 410 5.25 21.63 13.13
CA VAL A 410 4.63 22.60 12.23
C VAL A 410 3.23 22.93 12.75
N LEU A 411 3.04 24.09 13.37
CA LEU A 411 1.88 24.41 14.21
C LEU A 411 1.40 25.87 14.02
N PRO A 412 0.53 26.18 13.05
CA PRO A 412 0.04 25.33 11.96
C PRO A 412 0.76 25.57 10.62
N SER A 413 0.42 24.76 9.61
CA SER A 413 0.54 25.09 8.18
C SER A 413 -0.86 25.33 7.64
N LEU A 414 -1.07 26.42 6.91
CA LEU A 414 -2.32 26.81 6.28
C LEU A 414 -2.06 27.08 4.81
N ASP A 415 -2.90 26.51 3.94
CA ASP A 415 -2.92 26.72 2.51
C ASP A 415 -4.32 27.10 2.08
N TYR A 416 -4.45 28.20 1.33
CA TYR A 416 -5.72 28.66 0.80
C TYR A 416 -5.56 29.14 -0.63
N ALA A 417 -6.24 28.48 -1.56
CA ALA A 417 -6.29 28.84 -2.98
C ALA A 417 -7.71 29.26 -3.34
N TYR A 418 -7.85 30.48 -3.87
CA TYR A 418 -9.11 31.07 -4.27
C TYR A 418 -9.05 31.54 -5.72
N ILE A 419 -9.99 31.06 -6.53
CA ILE A 419 -10.14 31.44 -7.93
C ILE A 419 -11.57 31.95 -8.12
N PRO A 420 -11.77 33.27 -8.33
CA PRO A 420 -13.08 33.83 -8.62
C PRO A 420 -13.74 33.18 -9.84
N ASP A 421 -15.06 33.04 -9.79
CA ASP A 421 -15.84 32.48 -10.91
C ASP A 421 -15.85 33.41 -12.13
N MET A 422 -15.77 34.71 -11.89
CA MET A 422 -15.74 35.71 -12.95
C MET A 422 -14.33 35.96 -13.48
N SER A 423 -14.20 36.01 -14.81
CA SER A 423 -12.96 36.47 -15.43
C SER A 423 -12.72 37.95 -15.13
N VAL A 424 -11.48 38.31 -14.78
CA VAL A 424 -11.06 39.69 -14.56
C VAL A 424 -10.27 40.14 -15.77
N ALA A 425 -10.68 41.23 -16.43
CA ALA A 425 -10.08 41.69 -17.69
C ALA A 425 -9.96 40.59 -18.77
N GLY A 426 -10.91 39.65 -18.80
CA GLY A 426 -10.94 38.50 -19.71
C GLY A 426 -9.91 37.40 -19.41
N GLY A 427 -9.18 37.51 -18.29
CA GLY A 427 -8.26 36.49 -17.78
C GLY A 427 -8.77 35.83 -16.51
N GLN A 428 -8.02 34.83 -16.05
CA GLN A 428 -8.22 34.16 -14.78
C GLN A 428 -7.33 34.82 -13.73
N LEU A 429 -7.95 35.27 -12.63
CA LEU A 429 -7.25 35.73 -11.44
C LEU A 429 -7.25 34.58 -10.42
N SER A 430 -6.13 34.33 -9.75
CA SER A 430 -6.01 33.37 -8.65
C SER A 430 -5.31 34.03 -7.48
N PHE A 431 -5.76 33.71 -6.27
CA PHE A 431 -5.17 34.15 -5.02
C PHE A 431 -4.72 32.93 -4.23
N ASN A 432 -3.45 32.88 -3.85
CA ASN A 432 -2.89 31.84 -2.99
C ASN A 432 -2.39 32.49 -1.70
N VAL A 433 -2.75 31.90 -0.56
CA VAL A 433 -2.26 32.32 0.76
C VAL A 433 -1.68 31.09 1.44
N ASN A 434 -0.43 31.19 1.87
CA ASN A 434 0.22 30.18 2.69
C ASN A 434 0.65 30.82 4.02
N ALA A 435 0.39 30.15 5.14
CA ALA A 435 0.92 30.56 6.43
C ALA A 435 1.51 29.35 7.14
N ARG A 436 2.67 29.51 7.76
CA ARG A 436 3.38 28.40 8.39
C ARG A 436 4.07 28.88 9.65
N VAL A 437 3.98 28.10 10.72
CA VAL A 437 4.79 28.27 11.93
C VAL A 437 5.51 26.97 12.21
N ILE A 438 6.81 27.05 12.44
CA ILE A 438 7.71 25.93 12.67
C ILE A 438 8.37 26.14 14.01
N ARG A 439 8.48 25.08 14.80
CA ARG A 439 9.30 25.05 16.00
C ARG A 439 10.22 23.84 15.98
N ARG A 440 11.49 24.05 16.29
CA ARG A 440 12.48 22.99 16.54
C ARG A 440 13.09 23.15 17.91
N ASP A 441 13.21 22.04 18.60
CA ASP A 441 13.87 21.99 19.90
C ASP A 441 15.38 21.76 19.76
N ASP A 442 15.86 21.19 18.64
CA ASP A 442 17.28 20.95 18.36
C ASP A 442 17.74 21.52 17.01
N LEU A 443 18.98 22.01 16.97
CA LEU A 443 19.67 22.50 15.76
C LEU A 443 20.02 21.34 14.82
N ASP A 444 19.69 21.48 13.54
CA ASP A 444 20.17 20.59 12.49
C ASP A 444 21.26 21.23 11.64
N GLN A 445 22.47 20.71 11.75
CA GLN A 445 23.63 21.16 10.97
C GLN A 445 24.40 19.99 10.35
N ALA A 446 25.00 20.25 9.19
CA ALA A 446 25.91 19.36 8.50
C ALA A 446 27.30 20.01 8.43
N TYR A 447 28.34 19.17 8.47
CA TYR A 447 29.74 19.60 8.48
C TYR A 447 30.45 19.16 7.19
N PHE A 448 31.59 19.79 6.88
CA PHE A 448 32.39 19.44 5.68
C PHE A 448 32.86 17.99 5.70
N THR A 449 33.24 17.48 6.87
CA THR A 449 33.43 16.04 7.07
C THR A 449 32.16 15.48 7.71
N PRO A 450 31.39 14.62 7.01
CA PRO A 450 30.14 14.07 7.52
C PRO A 450 30.30 13.48 8.92
N TYR A 451 29.41 13.85 9.84
CA TYR A 451 29.38 13.34 11.21
C TYR A 451 30.64 13.63 12.05
N VAL A 452 31.46 14.63 11.69
CA VAL A 452 32.62 15.05 12.49
C VAL A 452 32.45 16.52 12.94
N PRO A 453 31.94 16.75 14.17
CA PRO A 453 31.88 18.09 14.75
C PRO A 453 33.27 18.73 14.80
N GLY A 454 33.36 20.00 14.41
CA GLY A 454 34.62 20.74 14.37
C GLY A 454 35.30 20.78 12.99
N SER A 455 34.86 19.99 12.00
CA SER A 455 35.31 20.10 10.61
C SER A 455 34.77 21.34 9.87
N GLY A 456 34.11 22.26 10.58
CA GLY A 456 33.44 23.44 10.04
C GLY A 456 31.98 23.13 9.63
N VAL A 457 31.05 24.03 9.97
CA VAL A 457 29.65 23.94 9.53
C VAL A 457 29.59 24.23 8.03
N GLN A 458 29.06 23.26 7.28
CA GLN A 458 28.84 23.35 5.83
C GLN A 458 27.43 23.85 5.52
N ARG A 459 26.42 23.38 6.28
CA ARG A 459 25.00 23.72 6.10
C ARG A 459 24.27 23.74 7.43
N VAL A 460 23.26 24.60 7.53
CA VAL A 460 22.29 24.62 8.62
C VAL A 460 20.94 24.20 8.04
N ARG A 461 20.59 22.92 8.22
CA ARG A 461 19.38 22.30 7.62
C ARG A 461 18.10 22.65 8.35
N GLY A 462 18.20 23.08 9.60
CA GLY A 462 17.05 23.45 10.42
C GLY A 462 17.51 24.26 11.62
N ILE A 463 16.89 25.43 11.80
CA ILE A 463 17.23 26.34 12.90
C ILE A 463 16.50 25.89 14.17
N GLU A 464 17.22 25.81 15.28
CA GLU A 464 16.64 25.63 16.62
C GLU A 464 15.93 26.93 17.05
N GLY A 465 14.69 26.80 17.50
CA GLY A 465 13.83 27.92 17.86
C GLY A 465 12.52 27.89 17.09
N GLU A 466 11.97 29.07 16.81
CA GLU A 466 10.66 29.24 16.17
C GLU A 466 10.77 30.15 14.95
N SER A 467 10.13 29.77 13.84
CA SER A 467 10.04 30.60 12.63
C SER A 467 8.62 30.59 12.08
N GLY A 468 8.14 31.74 11.62
CA GLY A 468 6.82 31.90 11.02
C GLY A 468 6.90 32.65 9.70
N ARG A 469 6.07 32.23 8.73
CA ARG A 469 5.92 32.88 7.43
C ARG A 469 4.44 33.05 7.09
N LEU A 470 4.09 34.20 6.51
CA LEU A 470 2.83 34.43 5.82
C LEU A 470 3.13 34.91 4.41
N THR A 471 2.72 34.13 3.42
CA THR A 471 2.83 34.41 1.99
C THR A 471 1.45 34.66 1.41
N ALA A 472 1.32 35.73 0.64
CA ALA A 472 0.13 36.00 -0.16
C ALA A 472 0.55 36.29 -1.61
N GLU A 473 -0.08 35.59 -2.55
CA GLU A 473 0.17 35.71 -3.97
C GLU A 473 -1.13 35.98 -4.73
N ALA A 474 -1.09 36.92 -5.66
CA ALA A 474 -2.11 37.10 -6.68
C ALA A 474 -1.49 36.88 -8.07
N GLU A 475 -2.08 35.98 -8.87
CA GLU A 475 -1.68 35.71 -10.25
C GLU A 475 -2.85 35.98 -11.20
N TRP A 476 -2.61 36.75 -12.25
CA TRP A 476 -3.51 36.93 -13.38
C TRP A 476 -2.89 36.34 -14.64
N LYS A 477 -3.65 35.53 -15.38
CA LYS A 477 -3.24 34.99 -16.68
C LYS A 477 -4.37 35.00 -17.69
N ARG A 478 -4.02 35.21 -18.96
CA ARG A 478 -4.98 35.16 -20.07
C ARG A 478 -4.30 34.60 -21.31
N THR A 479 -4.90 33.60 -21.96
CA THR A 479 -4.38 33.03 -23.20
C THR A 479 -5.10 33.63 -24.40
N PHE A 480 -4.33 34.12 -25.36
CA PHE A 480 -4.78 34.59 -26.67
C PHE A 480 -4.37 33.60 -27.74
N THR A 481 -5.31 33.12 -28.54
CA THR A 481 -5.03 32.23 -29.67
C THR A 481 -5.11 33.04 -30.97
N THR A 482 -4.03 33.05 -31.74
CA THR A 482 -3.99 33.67 -33.07
C THR A 482 -4.64 32.76 -34.12
N ASP A 483 -4.95 33.31 -35.30
CA ASP A 483 -5.49 32.54 -36.43
C ASP A 483 -4.55 31.39 -36.88
N GLY A 484 -3.25 31.53 -36.66
CA GLY A 484 -2.24 30.50 -36.94
C GLY A 484 -2.05 29.45 -35.84
N GLY A 485 -2.92 29.43 -34.82
CA GLY A 485 -2.87 28.47 -33.71
C GLY A 485 -1.80 28.78 -32.64
N LEU A 486 -1.00 29.84 -32.82
CA LEU A 486 -0.07 30.33 -31.79
C LEU A 486 -0.86 30.83 -30.58
N GLN A 487 -0.50 30.33 -29.41
CA GLN A 487 -1.05 30.75 -28.12
C GLN A 487 -0.05 31.67 -27.40
N LEU A 488 -0.53 32.84 -27.01
CA LEU A 488 0.22 33.83 -26.24
C LEU A 488 -0.48 34.03 -24.89
N THR A 489 0.20 33.71 -23.80
CA THR A 489 -0.31 33.82 -22.44
C THR A 489 0.50 34.85 -21.67
N PRO A 490 0.13 36.14 -21.68
CA PRO A 490 0.62 37.08 -20.70
C PRO A 490 0.18 36.67 -19.28
N LEU A 491 1.09 36.88 -18.33
CA LEU A 491 0.94 36.57 -16.93
C LEU A 491 1.44 37.75 -16.09
N LEU A 492 0.71 38.11 -15.04
CA LEU A 492 1.14 39.07 -14.03
C LEU A 492 0.96 38.41 -12.66
N ALA A 493 2.02 38.34 -11.87
CA ALA A 493 1.96 37.80 -10.52
C ALA A 493 2.61 38.76 -9.52
N LEU A 494 2.03 38.85 -8.33
CA LEU A 494 2.58 39.58 -7.20
C LEU A 494 2.52 38.68 -5.97
N GLN A 495 3.68 38.36 -5.42
CA GLN A 495 3.84 37.67 -4.15
C GLN A 495 4.37 38.65 -3.11
N GLY A 496 3.86 38.55 -1.88
CA GLY A 496 4.41 39.22 -0.71
C GLY A 496 4.54 38.23 0.44
N ASP A 497 5.66 38.30 1.14
CA ASP A 497 5.95 37.47 2.31
C ASP A 497 6.28 38.34 3.53
N VAL A 498 5.81 37.90 4.69
CA VAL A 498 6.19 38.45 6.00
C VAL A 498 6.66 37.31 6.87
N ASP A 499 7.86 37.47 7.43
CA ASP A 499 8.60 36.43 8.12
C ASP A 499 9.03 36.89 9.51
N TYR A 500 9.03 35.94 10.44
CA TYR A 500 9.55 36.10 11.80
C TYR A 500 10.44 34.91 12.15
N LEU A 501 11.51 35.17 12.88
CA LEU A 501 12.45 34.17 13.35
C LEU A 501 12.91 34.49 14.77
N ASN A 502 12.81 33.49 15.63
CA ASN A 502 13.40 33.44 16.95
C ASN A 502 14.38 32.27 17.01
N ALA A 503 15.64 32.52 16.63
CA ALA A 503 16.69 31.51 16.60
C ALA A 503 17.45 31.44 17.93
N SER A 504 17.86 30.23 18.33
CA SER A 504 18.74 30.03 19.49
C SER A 504 20.13 30.62 19.27
N SER A 505 20.86 30.92 20.34
CA SER A 505 22.27 31.35 20.25
C SER A 505 23.15 30.32 19.56
N ALA A 506 22.85 29.02 19.72
CA ALA A 506 23.56 27.94 19.04
C ALA A 506 23.33 28.00 17.53
N SER A 507 22.10 28.24 17.10
CA SER A 507 21.76 28.42 15.68
C SER A 507 22.45 29.62 15.06
N LEU A 508 22.44 30.77 15.74
CA LEU A 508 23.12 31.98 15.26
C LEU A 508 24.64 31.76 15.15
N THR A 509 25.24 31.04 16.10
CA THR A 509 26.67 30.67 16.05
C THR A 509 26.97 29.76 14.85
N ALA A 510 26.12 28.77 14.59
CA ALA A 510 26.28 27.86 13.45
C ALA A 510 26.15 28.60 12.11
N VAL A 511 25.20 29.52 12.00
CA VAL A 511 25.03 30.39 10.82
C VAL A 511 26.26 31.29 10.62
N ASN A 512 26.76 31.93 11.68
CA ASN A 512 27.97 32.77 11.59
C ASN A 512 29.21 31.95 11.17
N GLN A 513 29.35 30.74 11.71
CA GLN A 513 30.42 29.83 11.31
C GLN A 513 30.29 29.42 9.84
N MET A 514 29.07 29.09 9.38
CA MET A 514 28.81 28.78 7.97
C MET A 514 29.14 29.97 7.07
N ALA A 515 28.65 31.18 7.41
CA ALA A 515 28.88 32.41 6.67
C ALA A 515 30.38 32.67 6.47
N THR A 516 31.18 32.49 7.53
CA THR A 516 32.64 32.59 7.47
C THR A 516 33.26 31.55 6.52
N ASN A 517 32.78 30.30 6.56
CA ASN A 517 33.31 29.22 5.73
C ASN A 517 32.98 29.39 4.24
N VAL A 518 31.80 29.93 3.90
CA VAL A 518 31.35 30.09 2.51
C VAL A 518 31.57 31.50 1.95
N GLY A 519 32.11 32.42 2.74
CA GLY A 519 32.35 33.82 2.34
C GLY A 519 31.07 34.62 2.13
N ALA A 520 30.00 34.29 2.85
CA ALA A 520 28.71 34.99 2.80
C ALA A 520 28.54 35.93 4.01
N ALA A 521 27.56 36.85 3.92
CA ALA A 521 27.18 37.68 5.05
C ALA A 521 26.28 36.89 6.02
N ASP A 522 26.49 37.05 7.33
CA ASP A 522 25.65 36.52 8.40
C ASP A 522 24.56 37.53 8.80
N ASP A 523 23.63 37.80 7.88
CA ASP A 523 22.60 38.83 8.05
C ASP A 523 21.25 38.28 8.54
N MET A 524 21.27 37.22 9.36
CA MET A 524 20.07 36.58 9.90
C MET A 524 19.17 37.59 10.63
N ARG A 525 17.92 37.70 10.18
CA ARG A 525 16.97 38.68 10.70
C ARG A 525 15.90 38.02 11.56
N SER A 526 15.53 38.66 12.66
CA SER A 526 14.40 38.20 13.48
C SER A 526 13.04 38.52 12.88
N SER A 527 12.98 39.46 11.94
CA SER A 527 11.79 39.72 11.13
C SER A 527 12.19 40.40 9.82
N PHE A 528 11.49 40.06 8.75
CA PHE A 528 11.65 40.71 7.46
C PHE A 528 10.37 40.60 6.64
N ALA A 529 10.28 41.42 5.60
CA ALA A 529 9.26 41.29 4.58
C ALA A 529 9.93 41.36 3.22
N ARG A 530 9.35 40.64 2.25
CA ARG A 530 9.78 40.63 0.86
C ARG A 530 8.60 40.59 -0.09
N TYR A 531 8.86 40.91 -1.34
CA TYR A 531 7.89 40.84 -2.41
C TYR A 531 8.56 40.42 -3.71
N MET A 532 7.78 39.79 -4.58
CA MET A 532 8.19 39.44 -5.93
C MET A 532 7.08 39.83 -6.90
N ALA A 533 7.38 40.79 -7.77
CA ALA A 533 6.50 41.18 -8.87
C ALA A 533 7.02 40.55 -10.17
N THR A 534 6.20 39.72 -10.80
CA THR A 534 6.56 38.99 -12.03
C THR A 534 5.65 39.40 -13.17
N ALA A 535 6.24 39.81 -14.28
CA ALA A 535 5.57 39.94 -15.56
C ALA A 535 6.08 38.86 -16.51
N GLY A 536 5.18 37.99 -16.97
CA GLY A 536 5.48 36.86 -17.81
C GLY A 536 4.81 36.96 -19.18
N LEU A 537 5.45 36.39 -20.20
CA LEU A 537 4.81 36.05 -21.46
C LEU A 537 5.21 34.63 -21.83
N GLU A 538 4.22 33.75 -21.93
CA GLU A 538 4.38 32.40 -22.45
C GLU A 538 3.87 32.35 -23.90
N MET A 539 4.66 31.74 -24.77
CA MET A 539 4.36 31.48 -26.16
C MET A 539 4.37 29.96 -26.38
N ARG A 540 3.27 29.43 -26.94
CA ARG A 540 3.11 28.02 -27.25
C ARG A 540 2.54 27.87 -28.65
N TRP A 541 3.19 27.07 -29.49
CA TRP A 541 2.72 26.86 -30.87
C TRP A 541 2.46 25.38 -31.18
N PRO A 542 1.30 24.83 -30.82
CA PRO A 542 0.99 23.43 -31.09
C PRO A 542 0.72 23.22 -32.59
N VAL A 543 1.69 22.66 -33.31
CA VAL A 543 1.56 22.31 -34.73
C VAL A 543 1.22 20.83 -34.85
N LEU A 544 0.03 20.55 -35.38
CA LEU A 544 -0.46 19.21 -35.67
C LEU A 544 -0.01 18.77 -37.06
N PHE A 545 0.68 17.63 -37.12
CA PHE A 545 1.04 16.92 -38.35
C PHE A 545 0.32 15.58 -38.38
N SER A 546 -0.55 15.38 -39.36
CA SER A 546 -1.15 14.08 -39.64
C SER A 546 -0.36 13.39 -40.75
N MET A 547 0.08 12.16 -40.49
CA MET A 547 0.67 11.27 -41.49
C MET A 547 -0.25 10.05 -41.67
N THR A 548 -0.02 9.24 -42.69
CA THR A 548 -0.75 7.97 -42.82
C THR A 548 -0.39 7.07 -41.64
N GLY A 549 -1.36 6.77 -40.77
CA GLY A 549 -1.13 5.90 -39.62
C GLY A 549 -0.74 6.60 -38.31
N SER A 550 -0.63 7.93 -38.28
CA SER A 550 -0.19 8.63 -37.07
C SER A 550 -0.56 10.12 -37.04
N SER A 551 -0.61 10.65 -35.83
CA SER A 551 -0.88 12.06 -35.51
C SER A 551 0.19 12.56 -34.55
N HIS A 552 0.85 13.65 -34.92
CA HIS A 552 1.97 14.21 -34.19
C HIS A 552 1.69 15.67 -33.85
N ILE A 553 1.94 16.08 -32.61
CA ILE A 553 1.89 17.47 -32.17
C ILE A 553 3.31 17.85 -31.75
N VAL A 554 3.90 18.82 -32.45
CA VAL A 554 5.13 19.49 -32.01
C VAL A 554 4.73 20.86 -31.50
N GLU A 555 5.09 21.17 -30.27
CA GLU A 555 4.76 22.42 -29.59
C GLU A 555 6.05 23.12 -29.19
N PRO A 556 6.61 24.00 -30.05
CA PRO A 556 7.64 24.93 -29.62
C PRO A 556 7.09 25.85 -28.52
N MET A 557 7.90 26.03 -27.49
CA MET A 557 7.56 26.82 -26.31
C MET A 557 8.67 27.83 -26.01
N ALA A 558 8.28 29.06 -25.73
CA ALA A 558 9.16 30.07 -25.18
C ALA A 558 8.45 30.79 -24.05
N GLN A 559 9.12 31.00 -22.93
CA GLN A 559 8.63 31.82 -21.82
C GLN A 559 9.66 32.90 -21.54
N VAL A 560 9.20 34.09 -21.20
CA VAL A 560 10.03 35.12 -20.58
C VAL A 560 9.36 35.59 -19.32
N PHE A 561 10.08 35.58 -18.21
CA PHE A 561 9.65 36.12 -16.93
C PHE A 561 10.59 37.26 -16.55
N MET A 562 10.03 38.45 -16.38
CA MET A 562 10.72 39.64 -15.91
C MET A 562 10.34 39.89 -14.46
N ARG A 563 11.33 39.99 -13.59
CA ARG A 563 11.13 40.20 -12.16
C ARG A 563 12.38 40.83 -11.53
N PRO A 564 12.24 41.50 -10.36
CA PRO A 564 13.37 41.95 -9.56
C PRO A 564 14.28 40.79 -9.13
N ASN A 565 15.45 41.14 -8.58
CA ASN A 565 16.30 40.16 -7.89
C ASN A 565 15.56 39.62 -6.66
N GLU A 566 15.81 38.35 -6.33
CA GLU A 566 15.38 37.76 -5.06
C GLU A 566 15.92 38.63 -3.91
N GLN A 567 15.03 39.04 -3.00
CA GLN A 567 15.43 39.88 -1.87
C GLN A 567 16.16 39.04 -0.82
N TYR A 568 17.18 39.63 -0.20
CA TYR A 568 18.05 38.96 0.79
C TYR A 568 18.85 37.76 0.24
N VAL A 569 18.93 37.63 -1.08
CA VAL A 569 19.65 36.55 -1.73
C VAL A 569 21.17 36.64 -1.51
N GLY A 570 21.81 35.49 -1.30
CA GLY A 570 23.25 35.30 -1.14
C GLY A 570 23.90 35.93 0.09
N GLY A 571 23.10 36.29 1.08
CA GLY A 571 23.46 36.23 2.49
C GLY A 571 22.73 35.05 3.17
N LEU A 572 23.02 34.79 4.43
CA LEU A 572 22.33 33.76 5.22
C LEU A 572 21.14 34.33 6.02
N ALA A 573 20.46 35.34 5.46
CA ALA A 573 19.34 36.06 6.09
C ALA A 573 18.04 35.26 6.22
N VAL A 574 17.77 34.35 5.28
CA VAL A 574 16.47 33.69 5.11
C VAL A 574 16.59 32.20 5.48
N PRO A 575 15.84 31.72 6.49
CA PRO A 575 15.71 30.29 6.74
C PRO A 575 15.12 29.56 5.53
N ASN A 576 15.64 28.38 5.20
CA ASN A 576 15.07 27.53 4.14
C ASN A 576 14.53 26.24 4.76
N GLU A 577 13.22 26.12 4.77
CA GLU A 577 12.47 25.16 5.56
C GLU A 577 11.50 24.29 4.73
N ASP A 578 11.03 24.77 3.58
CA ASP A 578 10.23 24.03 2.59
C ASP A 578 10.75 24.12 1.14
N ALA A 579 11.87 24.80 0.91
CA ALA A 579 12.54 24.91 -0.39
C ALA A 579 13.86 24.12 -0.48
N GLN A 580 13.96 23.00 0.26
CA GLN A 580 15.19 22.21 0.36
C GLN A 580 15.34 21.13 -0.72
N SER A 581 14.25 20.75 -1.40
CA SER A 581 14.24 19.69 -2.41
C SER A 581 14.09 20.29 -3.80
N PHE A 582 15.21 20.57 -4.46
CA PHE A 582 15.21 21.09 -5.82
C PHE A 582 15.85 20.12 -6.81
N VAL A 583 15.15 19.88 -7.92
CA VAL A 583 15.66 19.14 -9.07
C VAL A 583 15.24 19.87 -10.34
N PHE A 584 16.22 20.36 -11.10
CA PHE A 584 15.99 20.86 -12.44
C PHE A 584 15.96 19.71 -13.45
N ASP A 585 14.81 19.52 -14.10
CA ASP A 585 14.63 18.54 -15.16
C ASP A 585 13.57 19.03 -16.17
N ALA A 586 13.23 18.19 -17.14
CA ALA A 586 12.29 18.55 -18.20
C ALA A 586 10.88 18.89 -17.70
N THR A 587 10.49 18.43 -16.50
CA THR A 587 9.18 18.70 -15.89
C THR A 587 9.12 20.07 -15.25
N THR A 588 10.24 20.57 -14.69
CA THR A 588 10.34 21.89 -14.05
C THR A 588 10.81 23.01 -15.00
N LEU A 589 11.25 22.66 -16.22
CA LEU A 589 11.77 23.62 -17.22
C LEU A 589 10.88 24.86 -17.44
N PHE A 590 9.57 24.66 -17.52
CA PHE A 590 8.59 25.70 -17.86
C PHE A 590 7.80 26.22 -16.65
N GLU A 591 8.25 25.93 -15.43
CA GLU A 591 7.67 26.51 -14.22
C GLU A 591 8.12 27.97 -14.06
N ARG A 592 7.20 28.81 -13.54
CA ARG A 592 7.44 30.24 -13.25
C ARG A 592 8.50 30.41 -12.16
N ASP A 593 8.39 29.59 -11.12
CA ASP A 593 9.37 29.43 -10.06
C ASP A 593 9.73 27.95 -9.98
N LYS A 594 11.01 27.64 -10.03
CA LYS A 594 11.52 26.26 -10.00
C LYS A 594 11.89 25.80 -8.59
N PHE A 595 11.98 26.70 -7.61
CA PHE A 595 12.14 26.28 -6.23
C PHE A 595 10.84 25.63 -5.71
N SER A 596 10.98 24.63 -4.84
CA SER A 596 9.84 24.08 -4.12
C SER A 596 9.45 25.03 -2.97
N GLY A 597 8.19 25.02 -2.56
CA GLY A 597 7.75 25.80 -1.39
C GLY A 597 7.76 27.31 -1.64
N TYR A 598 7.96 28.10 -0.57
CA TYR A 598 7.97 29.57 -0.68
C TYR A 598 9.17 30.23 0.01
N ASP A 599 10.07 29.49 0.66
CA ASP A 599 11.24 30.08 1.35
C ASP A 599 12.27 30.65 0.37
N ARG A 600 12.44 30.01 -0.78
CA ARG A 600 13.24 30.51 -1.90
C ARG A 600 12.30 30.88 -3.03
N VAL A 601 12.59 32.01 -3.68
CA VAL A 601 11.82 32.47 -4.84
C VAL A 601 12.81 32.75 -5.96
N GLU A 602 12.55 32.20 -7.14
CA GLU A 602 13.39 32.44 -8.29
C GLU A 602 13.37 33.95 -8.63
N GLY A 603 14.54 34.59 -8.61
CA GLY A 603 14.72 36.01 -8.90
C GLY A 603 15.40 36.28 -10.24
N GLY A 604 15.44 37.55 -10.63
CA GLY A 604 16.02 38.00 -11.90
C GLY A 604 15.21 37.58 -13.13
N SER A 605 15.48 38.21 -14.26
CA SER A 605 14.75 37.96 -15.51
C SER A 605 15.29 36.71 -16.20
N ARG A 606 14.40 35.79 -16.59
CA ARG A 606 14.75 34.53 -17.24
C ARG A 606 13.90 34.25 -18.47
N ALA A 607 14.48 33.58 -19.44
CA ALA A 607 13.77 32.99 -20.58
C ALA A 607 13.93 31.48 -20.58
N ASN A 608 12.86 30.74 -20.81
CA ASN A 608 12.90 29.30 -20.99
C ASN A 608 12.50 28.99 -22.44
N VAL A 609 13.29 28.16 -23.13
CA VAL A 609 13.03 27.80 -24.52
C VAL A 609 13.13 26.30 -24.66
N GLY A 610 12.19 25.71 -25.38
CA GLY A 610 12.22 24.30 -25.69
C GLY A 610 11.08 23.89 -26.58
N PHE A 611 10.84 22.58 -26.66
CA PHE A 611 9.70 22.03 -27.35
C PHE A 611 9.11 20.87 -26.56
N ARG A 612 7.81 20.69 -26.74
CA ARG A 612 7.10 19.47 -26.35
C ARG A 612 6.67 18.73 -27.60
N TYR A 613 6.65 17.41 -27.52
CA TYR A 613 6.21 16.54 -28.58
C TYR A 613 5.26 15.50 -28.02
N SER A 614 4.18 15.23 -28.75
CA SER A 614 3.25 14.13 -28.49
C SER A 614 2.92 13.46 -29.81
N GLY A 615 3.01 12.13 -29.85
CA GLY A 615 2.68 11.32 -31.03
C GLY A 615 1.73 10.20 -30.65
N ALA A 616 0.68 10.02 -31.44
CA ALA A 616 -0.27 8.93 -31.36
C ALA A 616 -0.29 8.20 -32.70
N TYR A 617 -0.24 6.86 -32.66
CA TYR A 617 -0.14 6.02 -33.85
C TYR A 617 -1.37 5.09 -33.92
N ASP A 618 -1.82 4.76 -35.13
CA ASP A 618 -3.04 3.96 -35.36
C ASP A 618 -2.91 2.53 -34.82
N ASP A 619 -1.67 2.04 -34.70
CA ASP A 619 -1.34 0.76 -34.08
C ASP A 619 -1.32 0.82 -32.54
N GLY A 620 -1.76 1.93 -31.94
CA GLY A 620 -1.95 2.14 -30.50
C GLY A 620 -0.70 2.60 -29.75
N TRP A 621 0.43 2.81 -30.45
CA TRP A 621 1.61 3.38 -29.79
C TRP A 621 1.38 4.83 -29.37
N GLY A 622 2.07 5.23 -28.31
CA GLY A 622 2.14 6.60 -27.83
C GLY A 622 3.60 7.00 -27.65
N THR A 623 3.95 8.24 -28.01
CA THR A 623 5.28 8.80 -27.77
C THR A 623 5.15 10.22 -27.23
N ASN A 624 6.04 10.61 -26.33
CA ASN A 624 6.10 11.97 -25.80
C ASN A 624 7.55 12.41 -25.63
N ALA A 625 7.83 13.69 -25.81
CA ALA A 625 9.14 14.25 -25.49
C ALA A 625 9.06 15.70 -25.03
N ILE A 626 10.03 16.12 -24.23
CA ILE A 626 10.26 17.49 -23.81
C ILE A 626 11.77 17.71 -23.86
N PHE A 627 12.23 18.80 -24.46
CA PHE A 627 13.63 19.18 -24.44
C PHE A 627 13.76 20.69 -24.44
N GLY A 628 14.70 21.22 -23.67
CA GLY A 628 14.96 22.66 -23.68
C GLY A 628 15.99 23.10 -22.67
N GLN A 629 16.06 24.42 -22.51
CA GLN A 629 17.08 25.13 -21.75
C GLN A 629 16.48 26.43 -21.20
N SER A 630 17.02 26.91 -20.09
CA SER A 630 16.70 28.20 -19.46
C SER A 630 17.90 29.14 -19.58
N TYR A 631 17.63 30.43 -19.72
CA TYR A 631 18.63 31.48 -19.83
C TYR A 631 18.30 32.60 -18.86
N GLN A 632 19.28 33.02 -18.07
CA GLN A 632 19.20 34.21 -17.27
C GLN A 632 19.51 35.44 -18.12
N LEU A 633 18.51 36.29 -18.33
CA LEU A 633 18.62 37.48 -19.16
C LEU A 633 19.17 38.68 -18.38
N GLY A 634 18.98 38.72 -17.06
CA GLY A 634 19.49 39.80 -16.23
C GLY A 634 19.10 39.66 -14.77
N GLY A 635 19.72 40.49 -13.92
CA GLY A 635 19.59 40.40 -12.48
C GLY A 635 20.55 39.40 -11.84
N ARG A 636 20.39 39.17 -10.54
CA ARG A 636 21.21 38.25 -9.75
C ARG A 636 20.63 36.83 -9.82
N ASN A 637 21.50 35.83 -9.97
CA ASN A 637 21.07 34.44 -10.05
C ASN A 637 20.77 33.86 -8.65
N SER A 638 19.52 33.45 -8.43
CA SER A 638 19.12 32.79 -7.19
C SER A 638 19.76 31.42 -6.98
N PHE A 639 20.06 30.68 -8.05
CA PHE A 639 20.60 29.31 -7.94
C PHE A 639 22.11 29.28 -7.65
N ASP A 640 22.84 30.32 -8.07
CA ASP A 640 24.28 30.49 -7.78
C ASP A 640 24.55 31.20 -6.44
N SER A 641 23.49 31.61 -5.73
CA SER A 641 23.64 32.35 -4.49
C SER A 641 23.61 31.41 -3.29
N PRO A 642 24.50 31.60 -2.29
CA PRO A 642 24.53 30.76 -1.10
C PRO A 642 23.24 30.89 -0.28
N ASP A 643 22.81 29.79 0.32
CA ASP A 643 21.74 29.73 1.32
C ASP A 643 22.10 28.69 2.41
N LEU A 644 21.24 28.51 3.42
CA LEU A 644 21.54 27.63 4.55
C LEU A 644 21.69 26.14 4.19
N VAL A 645 21.11 25.69 3.07
CA VAL A 645 20.96 24.27 2.73
C VAL A 645 21.58 23.87 1.40
N ASN A 646 22.18 24.83 0.69
CA ASN A 646 22.69 24.76 -0.66
C ASN A 646 21.60 24.40 -1.70
N ALA A 647 20.38 24.95 -1.60
CA ALA A 647 19.24 24.51 -2.42
C ALA A 647 19.44 24.65 -3.94
N GLY A 648 20.24 25.62 -4.39
CA GLY A 648 20.54 25.85 -5.81
C GLY A 648 21.78 25.10 -6.33
N ALA A 649 22.54 24.45 -5.46
CA ALA A 649 23.80 23.81 -5.82
C ALA A 649 23.60 22.56 -6.68
N ASP A 650 24.55 22.29 -7.57
CA ASP A 650 24.56 21.17 -8.51
C ASP A 650 23.25 21.04 -9.31
N SER A 651 22.55 22.16 -9.54
CA SER A 651 21.22 22.18 -10.13
C SER A 651 21.22 22.30 -11.65
N GLY A 652 22.29 22.81 -12.25
CA GLY A 652 22.36 23.14 -13.68
C GLY A 652 21.68 24.47 -14.00
N LEU A 653 21.47 25.35 -13.01
CA LEU A 653 20.90 26.70 -13.19
C LEU A 653 21.79 27.81 -12.61
N GLU A 654 22.97 27.47 -12.09
CA GLU A 654 23.95 28.36 -11.47
C GLU A 654 24.59 29.30 -12.49
N THR A 655 24.75 28.85 -13.74
CA THR A 655 25.26 29.68 -14.83
C THR A 655 24.15 30.53 -15.47
N SER A 656 24.54 31.49 -16.31
CA SER A 656 23.60 32.36 -17.03
C SER A 656 22.85 31.62 -18.14
N THR A 657 23.38 30.48 -18.58
CA THR A 657 22.69 29.49 -19.38
C THR A 657 22.45 28.27 -18.47
N SER A 658 21.38 27.51 -18.64
CA SER A 658 21.16 26.30 -17.85
C SER A 658 21.77 25.10 -18.54
N ASP A 659 21.96 24.01 -17.80
CA ASP A 659 22.06 22.69 -18.40
C ASP A 659 20.87 22.43 -19.33
N TYR A 660 21.09 21.61 -20.37
CA TYR A 660 20.01 21.07 -21.17
C TYR A 660 19.25 20.04 -20.37
N VAL A 661 17.91 20.08 -20.41
CA VAL A 661 17.06 19.05 -19.81
C VAL A 661 16.20 18.39 -20.87
N GLY A 662 16.06 17.07 -20.77
CA GLY A 662 15.33 16.26 -21.74
C GLY A 662 14.55 15.13 -21.10
N LEU A 663 13.40 14.83 -21.68
CA LEU A 663 12.61 13.63 -21.41
C LEU A 663 12.06 13.11 -22.73
N VAL A 664 12.20 11.81 -22.96
CA VAL A 664 11.57 11.08 -24.07
C VAL A 664 10.91 9.85 -23.49
N GLY A 665 9.69 9.55 -23.93
CA GLY A 665 8.93 8.38 -23.49
C GLY A 665 8.16 7.74 -24.63
N PHE A 666 7.87 6.46 -24.47
CA PHE A 666 6.99 5.72 -25.35
C PHE A 666 6.18 4.67 -24.59
N SER A 667 5.03 4.31 -25.14
CA SER A 667 4.20 3.20 -24.72
C SER A 667 3.63 2.47 -25.94
N SER A 668 3.37 1.18 -25.79
CA SER A 668 2.76 0.32 -26.82
C SER A 668 1.55 -0.40 -26.25
N PRO A 669 0.57 -0.79 -27.09
CA PRO A 669 -0.56 -1.60 -26.64
C PRO A 669 -0.15 -3.04 -26.33
N SER A 670 1.00 -3.50 -26.85
CA SER A 670 1.61 -4.78 -26.50
C SER A 670 2.24 -4.82 -25.11
N GLY A 671 2.21 -3.70 -24.35
CA GLY A 671 2.69 -3.65 -22.98
C GLY A 671 4.14 -3.20 -22.80
N PHE A 672 4.89 -2.92 -23.88
CA PHE A 672 6.19 -2.25 -23.79
C PHE A 672 6.00 -0.77 -23.42
N SER A 673 6.83 -0.28 -22.53
CA SER A 673 7.00 1.13 -22.25
C SER A 673 8.45 1.46 -21.94
N GLY A 674 8.83 2.70 -22.17
CA GLY A 674 10.17 3.15 -21.83
C GLY A 674 10.23 4.66 -21.71
N SER A 675 11.18 5.13 -20.92
CA SER A 675 11.51 6.54 -20.83
C SER A 675 12.99 6.76 -20.61
N LEU A 676 13.47 7.87 -21.14
CA LEU A 676 14.81 8.41 -20.94
C LEU A 676 14.62 9.84 -20.45
N SER A 677 15.15 10.18 -19.29
CA SER A 677 15.30 11.57 -18.85
C SER A 677 16.76 11.89 -18.57
N GLY A 678 17.15 13.13 -18.79
CA GLY A 678 18.53 13.54 -18.58
C GLY A 678 18.71 15.05 -18.39
N ARG A 679 19.82 15.39 -17.73
CA ARG A 679 20.37 16.74 -17.61
C ARG A 679 21.80 16.72 -18.14
N PHE A 680 22.12 17.63 -19.04
CA PHE A 680 23.39 17.67 -19.76
C PHE A 680 24.02 19.05 -19.64
N ASP A 681 25.32 19.08 -19.41
CA ASP A 681 26.10 20.31 -19.28
C ASP A 681 25.90 21.24 -20.49
N GLU A 682 25.74 22.55 -20.22
CA GLU A 682 25.47 23.57 -21.24
C GLU A 682 26.54 23.70 -22.34
N GLN A 683 27.82 23.41 -22.03
CA GLN A 683 28.95 23.65 -22.95
C GLN A 683 29.50 22.35 -23.53
N THR A 684 29.61 21.33 -22.70
CA THR A 684 30.26 20.06 -23.03
C THR A 684 29.27 18.95 -23.40
N PHE A 685 27.98 19.13 -23.05
CA PHE A 685 26.95 18.09 -23.16
C PHE A 685 27.26 16.84 -22.33
N GLU A 686 28.17 16.94 -21.35
CA GLU A 686 28.44 15.89 -20.39
C GLU A 686 27.16 15.58 -19.59
N VAL A 687 26.88 14.29 -19.38
CA VAL A 687 25.72 13.87 -18.61
C VAL A 687 25.96 14.24 -17.14
N ARG A 688 25.04 15.03 -16.56
CA ARG A 688 25.02 15.40 -15.13
C ARG A 688 24.05 14.52 -14.35
N ARG A 689 22.97 14.11 -15.01
CA ARG A 689 21.96 13.19 -14.48
C ARG A 689 21.32 12.44 -15.64
N ALA A 690 21.05 11.15 -15.46
CA ALA A 690 20.28 10.37 -16.44
C ALA A 690 19.45 9.30 -15.74
N GLU A 691 18.20 9.14 -16.17
CA GLU A 691 17.36 8.03 -15.76
C GLU A 691 16.83 7.32 -17.01
N VAL A 692 17.07 6.02 -17.09
CA VAL A 692 16.54 5.15 -18.14
C VAL A 692 15.59 4.16 -17.50
N LYS A 693 14.37 4.07 -18.00
CA LYS A 693 13.38 3.09 -17.59
C LYS A 693 12.93 2.33 -18.83
N ALA A 694 12.89 1.02 -18.73
CA ALA A 694 12.29 0.15 -19.72
C ALA A 694 11.44 -0.89 -19.00
N ALA A 695 10.23 -1.11 -19.48
CA ALA A 695 9.34 -2.12 -18.94
C ALA A 695 8.59 -2.83 -20.06
N TYR A 696 8.23 -4.08 -19.77
CA TYR A 696 7.31 -4.86 -20.57
C TYR A 696 6.31 -5.47 -19.60
N SER A 697 5.02 -5.20 -19.83
CA SER A 697 3.92 -5.77 -19.06
C SER A 697 2.99 -6.52 -20.00
N GLY A 698 3.24 -7.82 -20.16
CA GLY A 698 2.39 -8.70 -20.97
C GLY A 698 2.37 -10.10 -20.39
N LEU A 699 1.25 -10.82 -20.49
CA LEU A 699 1.24 -12.23 -20.07
C LEU A 699 2.06 -13.07 -21.06
N PRO A 700 2.89 -14.03 -20.59
CA PRO A 700 3.06 -14.47 -19.19
C PRO A 700 4.19 -13.77 -18.41
N VAL A 701 4.93 -12.83 -19.01
CA VAL A 701 6.16 -12.23 -18.45
C VAL A 701 6.07 -10.72 -18.30
N SER A 702 6.36 -10.21 -17.10
CA SER A 702 6.62 -8.80 -16.87
C SER A 702 8.10 -8.57 -16.57
N LEU A 703 8.72 -7.60 -17.25
CA LEU A 703 10.12 -7.23 -17.06
C LEU A 703 10.19 -5.74 -16.76
N SER A 704 11.12 -5.35 -15.89
CA SER A 704 11.46 -3.95 -15.66
C SER A 704 12.97 -3.79 -15.51
N ALA A 705 13.49 -2.73 -16.10
CA ALA A 705 14.88 -2.31 -15.97
C ALA A 705 14.90 -0.81 -15.74
N LYS A 706 15.64 -0.38 -14.72
CA LYS A 706 15.89 1.02 -14.40
C LYS A 706 17.38 1.22 -14.26
N TYR A 707 17.91 2.26 -14.89
CA TYR A 707 19.24 2.79 -14.63
C TYR A 707 19.12 4.22 -14.16
N ALA A 708 19.80 4.57 -13.08
CA ALA A 708 19.89 5.93 -12.58
C ALA A 708 21.35 6.32 -12.41
N PHE A 709 21.72 7.42 -13.07
CA PHE A 709 22.98 8.10 -12.89
C PHE A 709 22.73 9.48 -12.30
N ILE A 710 23.43 9.78 -11.21
CA ILE A 710 23.45 11.11 -10.59
C ILE A 710 24.91 11.42 -10.29
N GLN A 711 25.42 12.52 -10.83
CA GLN A 711 26.77 13.01 -10.54
C GLN A 711 26.95 13.24 -9.02
N ALA A 712 28.20 13.19 -8.56
CA ALA A 712 28.59 13.62 -7.22
C ALA A 712 28.03 15.02 -6.90
N GLN A 713 27.43 15.14 -5.73
CA GLN A 713 26.86 16.37 -5.18
C GLN A 713 27.48 16.63 -3.80
N PRO A 714 28.76 17.06 -3.73
CA PRO A 714 29.51 17.17 -2.48
C PRO A 714 28.88 18.17 -1.51
N LEU A 715 28.21 19.21 -2.02
CA LEU A 715 27.46 20.18 -1.20
C LEU A 715 26.23 19.57 -0.53
N TYR A 716 25.75 18.44 -1.03
CA TYR A 716 24.70 17.64 -0.40
C TYR A 716 25.21 16.48 0.46
N GLY A 717 26.53 16.24 0.47
CA GLY A 717 27.18 15.14 1.19
C GLY A 717 27.35 13.87 0.35
N PHE A 718 27.08 13.93 -0.95
CA PHE A 718 27.29 12.83 -1.90
C PHE A 718 28.60 13.08 -2.67
N THR A 719 29.73 12.66 -2.12
CA THR A 719 31.06 12.98 -2.70
C THR A 719 31.46 12.10 -3.89
N THR A 720 30.66 11.11 -4.24
CA THR A 720 30.91 10.19 -5.36
C THR A 720 29.70 10.14 -6.28
N ASP A 721 29.94 9.86 -7.55
CA ASP A 721 28.87 9.57 -8.52
C ASP A 721 28.06 8.36 -8.05
N ARG A 722 26.76 8.37 -8.37
CA ARG A 722 25.84 7.28 -8.07
C ARG A 722 25.36 6.66 -9.36
N HIS A 723 25.57 5.35 -9.47
CA HIS A 723 25.19 4.56 -10.62
C HIS A 723 24.40 3.34 -10.13
N GLU A 724 23.08 3.39 -10.21
CA GLU A 724 22.22 2.30 -9.74
C GLU A 724 21.51 1.63 -10.92
N VAL A 725 21.59 0.30 -10.97
CA VAL A 725 20.83 -0.54 -11.89
C VAL A 725 19.82 -1.34 -11.07
N THR A 726 18.54 -1.16 -11.33
CA THR A 726 17.47 -2.00 -10.79
C THR A 726 16.88 -2.87 -11.89
N LEU A 727 16.89 -4.17 -11.68
CA LEU A 727 16.24 -5.14 -12.56
C LEU A 727 15.09 -5.82 -11.82
N GLY A 728 13.95 -5.96 -12.47
CA GLY A 728 12.79 -6.70 -12.00
C GLY A 728 12.32 -7.67 -13.07
N ALA A 729 11.97 -8.88 -12.66
CA ALA A 729 11.38 -9.87 -13.56
C ALA A 729 10.27 -10.62 -12.84
N SER A 730 9.24 -10.96 -13.58
CA SER A 730 8.11 -11.75 -13.11
C SER A 730 7.59 -12.61 -14.26
N THR A 731 7.38 -13.90 -14.03
CA THR A 731 6.89 -14.82 -15.05
C THR A 731 5.89 -15.80 -14.47
N HIS A 732 4.85 -16.12 -15.24
CA HIS A 732 4.00 -17.27 -14.97
C HIS A 732 4.68 -18.52 -15.54
N LEU A 733 5.09 -19.45 -14.68
CA LEU A 733 5.66 -20.75 -15.08
C LEU A 733 4.57 -21.74 -15.53
N ALA A 734 3.36 -21.55 -15.02
CA ALA A 734 2.14 -22.26 -15.37
C ALA A 734 0.95 -21.35 -15.04
N GLU A 735 -0.27 -21.79 -15.36
CA GLU A 735 -1.52 -21.02 -15.17
C GLU A 735 -1.60 -20.35 -13.78
N ASN A 736 -1.21 -21.09 -12.73
CA ASN A 736 -1.32 -20.62 -11.34
C ASN A 736 0.04 -20.29 -10.70
N TRP A 737 1.18 -20.62 -11.32
CA TRP A 737 2.50 -20.45 -10.70
C TRP A 737 3.21 -19.21 -11.23
N ARG A 738 3.61 -18.31 -10.35
CA ARG A 738 4.36 -17.10 -10.66
C ARG A 738 5.69 -17.08 -9.90
N VAL A 739 6.77 -16.73 -10.61
CA VAL A 739 8.08 -16.46 -10.00
C VAL A 739 8.42 -15.02 -10.30
N PHE A 740 8.94 -14.30 -9.31
CA PHE A 740 9.38 -12.93 -9.50
C PHE A 740 10.61 -12.64 -8.67
N GLY A 741 11.34 -11.60 -9.07
CA GLY A 741 12.51 -11.14 -8.36
C GLY A 741 12.87 -9.73 -8.75
N THR A 742 13.63 -9.09 -7.88
CA THR A 742 14.18 -7.76 -8.07
C THR A 742 15.58 -7.68 -7.51
N GLY A 743 16.43 -6.85 -8.10
CA GLY A 743 17.77 -6.57 -7.61
C GLY A 743 18.19 -5.15 -7.98
N THR A 744 18.71 -4.41 -7.01
CA THR A 744 19.32 -3.08 -7.19
C THR A 744 20.81 -3.17 -6.90
N TYR A 745 21.62 -2.89 -7.91
CA TYR A 745 23.08 -2.92 -7.84
C TYR A 745 23.65 -1.50 -8.00
N ASP A 746 24.48 -1.08 -7.05
CA ASP A 746 25.27 0.14 -7.15
C ASP A 746 26.61 -0.20 -7.83
N LEU A 747 26.80 0.32 -9.04
CA LEU A 747 27.98 0.10 -9.88
C LEU A 747 29.22 0.82 -9.32
N GLN A 748 29.05 1.94 -8.62
CA GLN A 748 30.16 2.72 -8.07
C GLN A 748 30.76 2.03 -6.85
N GLN A 749 29.91 1.61 -5.91
CA GLN A 749 30.32 0.93 -4.69
C GLN A 749 30.53 -0.58 -4.90
N SER A 750 30.12 -1.11 -6.06
CA SER A 750 30.15 -2.54 -6.39
C SER A 750 29.36 -3.38 -5.37
N VAL A 751 28.18 -2.90 -4.98
CA VAL A 751 27.34 -3.51 -3.93
C VAL A 751 25.93 -3.78 -4.44
N LEU A 752 25.42 -4.99 -4.18
CA LEU A 752 24.00 -5.30 -4.31
C LEU A 752 23.26 -4.72 -3.09
N VAL A 753 22.59 -3.59 -3.29
CA VAL A 753 21.97 -2.78 -2.22
C VAL A 753 20.69 -3.45 -1.71
N LYS A 754 19.91 -4.00 -2.63
CA LYS A 754 18.67 -4.72 -2.32
C LYS A 754 18.47 -5.84 -3.32
N ASP A 755 18.08 -7.00 -2.84
CA ASP A 755 17.59 -8.07 -3.69
C ASP A 755 16.41 -8.79 -3.04
N GLY A 756 15.59 -9.39 -3.87
CA GLY A 756 14.49 -10.20 -3.40
C GLY A 756 14.03 -11.18 -4.46
N VAL A 757 13.61 -12.35 -4.00
CA VAL A 757 13.01 -13.39 -4.84
C VAL A 757 11.72 -13.83 -4.19
N GLY A 758 10.71 -14.06 -5.02
CA GLY A 758 9.43 -14.55 -4.58
C GLY A 758 8.86 -15.60 -5.51
N PHE A 759 8.04 -16.44 -4.89
CA PHE A 759 7.37 -17.55 -5.51
C PHE A 759 5.92 -17.51 -5.07
N ALA A 760 5.00 -17.48 -6.03
CA ALA A 760 3.59 -17.44 -5.78
C ALA A 760 2.84 -18.53 -6.54
N TYR A 761 1.81 -19.07 -5.90
CA TYR A 761 0.76 -19.86 -6.52
C TYR A 761 -0.55 -19.13 -6.31
N ASN A 762 -1.37 -18.98 -7.33
CA ASN A 762 -2.70 -18.40 -7.17
C ASN A 762 -3.71 -19.14 -8.05
N ASP A 763 -4.73 -19.71 -7.42
CA ASP A 763 -5.90 -20.25 -8.10
C ASP A 763 -7.20 -19.64 -7.55
N SER A 764 -8.35 -20.15 -7.95
CA SER A 764 -9.66 -19.59 -7.58
C SER A 764 -10.01 -19.70 -6.09
N CYS A 765 -9.29 -20.51 -5.31
CA CYS A 765 -9.60 -20.85 -3.92
C CYS A 765 -8.39 -20.85 -2.97
N PHE A 766 -7.17 -20.73 -3.49
CA PHE A 766 -5.94 -20.80 -2.73
C PHE A 766 -4.83 -19.94 -3.33
N THR A 767 -4.18 -19.15 -2.48
CA THR A 767 -2.97 -18.41 -2.81
C THR A 767 -1.83 -18.87 -1.90
N TYR A 768 -0.64 -19.06 -2.45
CA TYR A 768 0.60 -19.21 -1.70
C TYR A 768 1.57 -18.14 -2.19
N LEU A 769 2.30 -17.53 -1.27
CA LEU A 769 3.34 -16.56 -1.55
C LEU A 769 4.51 -16.86 -0.62
N MET A 770 5.71 -16.96 -1.15
CA MET A 770 6.94 -17.02 -0.38
C MET A 770 7.87 -15.95 -0.90
N THR A 771 8.50 -15.22 0.01
CA THR A 771 9.38 -14.12 -0.30
C THR A 771 10.64 -14.20 0.54
N TYR A 772 11.77 -13.94 -0.11
CA TYR A 772 13.04 -13.67 0.51
C TYR A 772 13.45 -12.26 0.09
N SER A 773 13.86 -11.43 1.04
CA SER A 773 14.46 -10.13 0.75
C SER A 773 15.74 -9.95 1.56
N GLU A 774 16.74 -9.38 0.91
CA GLU A 774 17.97 -8.91 1.52
C GLU A 774 18.10 -7.41 1.23
N SER A 775 18.42 -6.62 2.27
CA SER A 775 18.86 -5.25 2.10
C SER A 775 20.21 -5.05 2.75
N ARG A 776 21.07 -4.28 2.10
CA ARG A 776 22.44 -4.02 2.53
C ARG A 776 22.67 -2.52 2.64
N ASP A 777 23.20 -2.10 3.77
CA ASP A 777 23.64 -0.71 3.93
C ASP A 777 24.82 -0.42 2.99
N ILE A 778 24.77 0.69 2.26
CA ILE A 778 25.77 1.04 1.26
C ILE A 778 27.14 1.35 1.92
N ASN A 779 27.14 1.86 3.14
CA ASN A 779 28.35 2.28 3.85
C ASN A 779 28.87 1.18 4.78
N THR A 780 28.02 0.65 5.66
CA THR A 780 28.43 -0.34 6.67
C THR A 780 28.46 -1.77 6.11
N LYS A 781 27.81 -2.00 4.95
CA LYS A 781 27.62 -3.32 4.33
C LYS A 781 26.86 -4.31 5.22
N GLU A 782 26.20 -3.81 6.26
CA GLU A 782 25.38 -4.63 7.14
C GLU A 782 24.19 -5.20 6.37
N VAL A 783 23.89 -6.47 6.61
CA VAL A 783 22.88 -7.23 5.89
C VAL A 783 21.66 -7.44 6.77
N SER A 784 20.48 -7.07 6.26
CA SER A 784 19.18 -7.40 6.83
C SER A 784 18.48 -8.40 5.93
N GLN A 785 18.14 -9.57 6.48
CA GLN A 785 17.47 -10.66 5.77
C GLN A 785 16.09 -10.89 6.37
N ASN A 786 15.10 -11.01 5.50
CA ASN A 786 13.73 -11.34 5.88
C ASN A 786 13.22 -12.49 5.01
N VAL A 787 12.61 -13.47 5.68
CA VAL A 787 11.89 -14.57 5.02
C VAL A 787 10.44 -14.53 5.48
N GLY A 788 9.54 -14.38 4.52
CA GLY A 788 8.10 -14.41 4.73
C GLY A 788 7.44 -15.45 3.83
N PHE A 789 6.38 -16.07 4.32
CA PHE A 789 5.46 -16.84 3.49
C PHE A 789 4.03 -16.47 3.87
N ASN A 790 3.09 -16.59 2.94
CA ASN A 790 1.66 -16.37 3.13
C ASN A 790 0.87 -17.46 2.39
N LEU A 791 -0.15 -18.04 3.02
CA LEU A 791 -1.10 -18.99 2.45
C LEU A 791 -2.51 -18.41 2.63
N SER A 792 -3.18 -18.00 1.56
CA SER A 792 -4.59 -17.62 1.58
C SER A 792 -5.46 -18.81 1.19
N PHE A 793 -6.44 -19.14 2.02
CA PHE A 793 -7.48 -20.11 1.71
C PHE A 793 -8.81 -19.39 1.65
N ARG A 794 -9.46 -19.37 0.49
CA ARG A 794 -10.81 -18.83 0.36
C ARG A 794 -11.72 -19.51 1.38
N THR A 795 -12.58 -18.73 2.05
CA THR A 795 -13.46 -19.14 3.18
C THR A 795 -12.80 -19.59 4.49
N LEU A 796 -11.49 -19.88 4.53
CA LEU A 796 -10.78 -20.22 5.78
C LEU A 796 -9.90 -19.07 6.31
N GLY A 797 -9.41 -18.16 5.44
CA GLY A 797 -8.60 -16.98 5.77
C GLY A 797 -7.13 -17.06 5.31
N ASP A 798 -6.29 -16.13 5.76
CA ASP A 798 -4.88 -15.97 5.35
C ASP A 798 -3.87 -16.31 6.46
N PHE A 799 -3.02 -17.32 6.26
CA PHE A 799 -1.88 -17.71 7.10
C PHE A 799 -0.60 -17.01 6.66
N GLY A 800 0.32 -16.71 7.58
CA GLY A 800 1.66 -16.23 7.23
C GLY A 800 1.81 -14.72 7.09
N SER A 801 3.03 -14.26 6.82
CA SER A 801 3.42 -12.85 6.68
C SER A 801 3.96 -12.59 5.26
N SER A 802 3.35 -11.67 4.52
CA SER A 802 3.91 -11.12 3.27
C SER A 802 4.54 -9.75 3.52
N GLN A 803 5.56 -9.40 2.73
CA GLN A 803 6.22 -8.10 2.81
C GLN A 803 5.88 -7.26 1.58
N SER A 804 5.32 -6.07 1.79
CA SER A 804 4.94 -5.11 0.74
C SER A 804 6.11 -4.65 -0.16
N SER A 805 7.36 -4.82 0.29
CA SER A 805 8.55 -4.30 -0.40
C SER A 805 8.89 -4.98 -1.73
N ILE A 806 8.19 -6.07 -2.08
CA ILE A 806 8.34 -6.81 -3.34
C ILE A 806 7.03 -6.78 -4.18
N ASP A 807 5.91 -6.34 -3.60
CA ASP A 807 4.62 -6.25 -4.32
C ASP A 807 4.60 -5.14 -5.39
N SER A 808 5.62 -4.29 -5.46
CA SER A 808 5.73 -3.21 -6.46
C SER A 808 6.08 -3.66 -7.89
N ILE A 809 6.13 -4.97 -8.16
CA ILE A 809 6.25 -5.56 -9.51
C ILE A 809 4.86 -6.01 -10.03
N GLN A 810 3.77 -5.49 -9.46
CA GLN A 810 2.42 -5.69 -9.98
C GLN A 810 2.04 -4.66 -11.04
#